data_AF-A0A958LQI6-F1
#
_entry.id   AF-A0A958LQI6-F1
#
_cell.length_a   1.000
_cell.length_b   1.000
_cell.length_c   1.000
_cell.angle_alpha   90.00
_cell.angle_beta   90.00
_cell.angle_gamma   90.00
#
_symmetry.space_group_name_H-M   'P 1'
#
loop_
_entity.id
_entity.type
_entity.pdbx_description
1 polymer ?
#
loop_
_entity_poly.entity_id
_entity_poly.type
_entity_poly.pdbx_seq_one_letter_code
_entity_poly.pdbx_strand_id
1 'polypeptide(L)'
;MEAMKHLILTLMATTLLTSCGEFQAFDTGGLASRLGDPKAPSGLSTKVMSCSQIDLSWNTPDSDQFPNLKSFKVYRDGLFLLATTANSLSDQNLVEDSTYSYQISAVNQAGEESPKTPVATAQTSVCSQNPPPVKGPLQANTNYPTWLKFSNGTPHFLCGAGDPEDFLYRGSRNSNGTRNGDQMALINKMKQTGANGIYMQIVRSHGGDGPGDHNPFNNSNPSSGLDTDILNQWETWFREMDQAGIVIYLFFYDDSSCIWGCNKGSDNSSPSAEQNFIKAIVNRFSHHNNLVWVIAEEYQERFSAARADSMARVIKETDSKNHPVALHQLSGLNMDLPSSPYVDQFSIQIDGSSAQDFHQKMVSAWNSANGRYNLNLAEPAGGSVGTGVNARRIIWASAMGGAYIMPIDWDIVSTPNERLKECGYLAQFFESIRLETLSPHDELIAGNSQYVLADPGSHLFVAYGSNATSNLGIKGALSGTYNLVWMDTVSGQRVSQQFSHSSTGNALFPKPANLGNEVVVYAERVVTSPANQVFPGASWEKRSASDHCQIPTKLDQFAANVGGVGVIVKNGYIVKEWGAANSRGDWASSSKPVMSTLLFFAIQEGKLSSPNDKVVNLGWNLSGKDRDIQYHHLANMISGYMRAEAPGTAWAYNDYAIQLYAESLKKVYGGGSLNSIATNSGRLGVLQFQDGSIFGSRGGNGLETSPRDFARIGWFWLNEGKWQGQQVLNKSFFQNFRKAHVAGNLPRTGGTDSRGDYLGIGTHGGGTDQTHIGPGIYGYNWWFNPGQSVWPDAPPDAFQANGHWSKEVMTVIPSLNMVVAARGSWGAFEPGNRSAGMNQNLKLLSEACP
;
A
#
# COMPACT_ATOMS: atom_id res chain seq x y z
N MET A 1 -12.15 68.24 57.06
CA MET A 1 -10.90 68.41 57.82
C MET A 1 -9.84 67.62 57.07
N GLU A 2 -9.03 68.26 56.23
CA GLU A 2 -7.85 69.06 56.64
C GLU A 2 -6.70 68.17 57.13
N ALA A 3 -5.46 68.35 56.71
CA ALA A 3 -4.89 69.39 55.85
C ALA A 3 -3.47 68.93 55.44
N MET A 4 -3.06 69.00 54.18
CA MET A 4 -2.81 70.19 53.33
C MET A 4 -1.47 70.88 53.63
N LYS A 5 -0.57 70.91 52.63
CA LYS A 5 -0.27 72.10 51.81
C LYS A 5 0.36 73.27 52.60
N HIS A 6 1.66 73.16 52.84
CA HIS A 6 2.66 74.23 52.98
C HIS A 6 3.98 73.61 52.41
N LEU A 7 4.61 74.02 51.29
CA LEU A 7 4.84 75.38 50.78
C LEU A 7 5.71 76.12 51.82
N ILE A 8 6.82 76.81 51.55
CA ILE A 8 7.35 77.43 50.34
C ILE A 8 8.61 78.19 50.76
N LEU A 9 9.39 78.64 49.77
CA LEU A 9 10.39 79.71 49.86
C LEU A 9 11.63 79.37 50.71
N THR A 10 12.83 79.73 50.28
CA THR A 10 13.09 81.15 50.04
C THR A 10 14.22 81.31 49.05
N LEU A 11 14.01 82.19 48.06
CA LEU A 11 14.99 83.19 47.68
C LEU A 11 16.11 83.33 48.75
N MET A 12 17.32 82.93 48.41
CA MET A 12 18.47 83.83 48.43
C MET A 12 19.62 83.21 47.63
N ALA A 13 20.31 84.11 46.95
CA ALA A 13 21.31 83.95 45.92
C ALA A 13 22.58 83.15 46.28
N THR A 14 23.35 82.92 45.21
CA THR A 14 24.84 82.89 45.10
C THR A 14 25.66 81.59 45.29
N THR A 15 26.39 81.28 44.20
CA THR A 15 27.80 80.82 44.04
C THR A 15 28.26 79.34 44.18
N LEU A 16 29.21 79.00 43.27
CA LEU A 16 30.16 77.85 43.14
C LEU A 16 29.56 76.53 42.59
N LEU A 17 30.19 75.72 41.71
CA LEU A 17 31.60 75.44 41.40
C LEU A 17 31.84 75.01 39.93
N THR A 18 33.09 75.22 39.52
CA THR A 18 33.91 74.70 38.41
C THR A 18 33.80 73.18 38.17
N SER A 19 34.09 72.62 36.99
CA SER A 19 35.28 72.83 36.15
C SER A 19 35.08 72.30 34.72
N CYS A 20 35.72 72.98 33.77
CA CYS A 20 35.92 72.55 32.38
C CYS A 20 37.26 73.17 31.95
N GLY A 21 38.10 72.43 31.24
CA GLY A 21 39.33 72.94 30.60
C GLY A 21 39.69 71.95 29.50
N GLU A 22 39.49 72.28 28.23
CA GLU A 22 40.19 73.24 27.36
C GLU A 22 41.40 72.63 26.64
N PHE A 23 41.31 72.82 25.33
CA PHE A 23 42.13 72.36 24.21
C PHE A 23 43.18 73.41 23.88
N GLN A 24 44.37 73.00 23.41
CA GLN A 24 45.06 73.65 22.29
C GLN A 24 45.84 72.61 21.45
N ALA A 25 46.01 72.93 20.17
CA ALA A 25 46.12 72.02 19.03
C ALA A 25 47.55 71.57 18.64
N PHE A 26 47.65 70.43 17.95
CA PHE A 26 48.77 70.06 17.07
C PHE A 26 48.31 69.27 15.82
N ASP A 27 48.82 69.73 14.68
CA ASP A 27 49.26 69.05 13.45
C ASP A 27 48.36 68.04 12.69
N THR A 28 48.04 68.38 11.43
CA THR A 28 47.20 67.63 10.48
C THR A 28 48.00 66.79 9.47
N GLY A 29 49.28 66.51 9.72
CA GLY A 29 50.18 65.82 8.77
C GLY A 29 50.35 64.30 8.87
N GLY A 30 49.60 63.55 9.70
CA GLY A 30 50.01 62.16 10.04
C GLY A 30 48.94 61.06 10.23
N LEU A 31 47.65 61.27 10.00
CA LEU A 31 46.61 60.25 10.35
C LEU A 31 45.88 59.58 9.17
N ALA A 32 46.29 59.82 7.92
CA ALA A 32 45.71 59.16 6.75
C ALA A 32 46.18 57.70 6.53
N SER A 33 46.66 56.97 7.55
CA SER A 33 47.16 55.60 7.33
C SER A 33 47.07 54.67 8.55
N ARG A 34 45.87 54.43 9.10
CA ARG A 34 45.61 53.26 9.98
C ARG A 34 44.21 52.63 9.91
N LEU A 35 43.49 52.78 8.80
CA LEU A 35 42.37 51.86 8.49
C LEU A 35 42.85 51.00 7.33
N GLY A 36 43.19 49.74 7.62
CA GLY A 36 43.50 48.78 6.56
C GLY A 36 42.28 48.56 5.67
N ASP A 37 42.50 48.16 4.42
CA ASP A 37 41.41 47.88 3.48
C ASP A 37 40.34 46.99 4.15
N PRO A 38 39.04 47.28 3.94
CA PRO A 38 37.96 46.57 4.60
C PRO A 38 38.09 45.06 4.35
N LYS A 39 38.20 44.26 5.42
CA LYS A 39 38.42 42.82 5.28
C LYS A 39 37.10 42.05 5.17
N ALA A 40 37.15 40.96 4.41
CA ALA A 40 36.05 40.00 4.36
C ALA A 40 35.77 39.40 5.75
N PRO A 41 34.54 38.93 6.02
CA PRO A 41 34.28 37.98 7.09
C PRO A 41 35.26 36.79 7.04
N SER A 42 35.51 36.17 8.19
CA SER A 42 36.44 35.03 8.28
C SER A 42 35.73 33.78 8.78
N GLY A 43 36.36 32.61 8.66
CA GLY A 43 35.85 31.37 9.25
C GLY A 43 34.51 30.88 8.69
N LEU A 44 34.18 31.18 7.42
CA LEU A 44 32.99 30.60 6.78
C LEU A 44 33.08 29.07 6.82
N SER A 45 32.09 28.46 7.45
CA SER A 45 31.93 27.01 7.53
C SER A 45 30.53 26.60 7.13
N THR A 46 30.45 25.44 6.49
CA THR A 46 29.22 24.82 6.01
C THR A 46 29.02 23.48 6.74
N LYS A 47 27.82 23.23 7.24
CA LYS A 47 27.43 21.96 7.85
C LYS A 47 26.21 21.40 7.13
N VAL A 48 26.37 20.25 6.49
CA VAL A 48 25.28 19.54 5.85
C VAL A 48 24.38 18.97 6.94
N MET A 49 23.12 19.41 6.98
CA MET A 49 22.16 19.00 8.02
C MET A 49 21.19 17.93 7.50
N SER A 50 20.84 17.98 6.21
CA SER A 50 19.98 17.01 5.54
C SER A 50 20.24 17.01 4.03
N CYS A 51 19.43 16.25 3.28
CA CYS A 51 19.46 16.29 1.82
C CYS A 51 18.86 17.57 1.20
N SER A 52 18.23 18.43 2.00
CA SER A 52 17.65 19.70 1.53
C SER A 52 18.05 20.90 2.38
N GLN A 53 19.05 20.75 3.26
CA GLN A 53 19.48 21.81 4.17
C GLN A 53 20.99 21.83 4.42
N ILE A 54 21.59 23.02 4.31
CA ILE A 54 22.97 23.32 4.69
C ILE A 54 22.96 24.52 5.65
N ASP A 55 23.59 24.36 6.82
CA ASP A 55 23.76 25.45 7.77
C ASP A 55 25.14 26.12 7.56
N LEU A 56 25.14 27.45 7.51
CA LEU A 56 26.31 28.31 7.35
C LEU A 56 26.61 29.05 8.66
N SER A 57 27.89 29.20 8.98
CA SER A 57 28.34 30.10 10.05
C SER A 57 29.65 30.78 9.69
N TRP A 58 29.86 32.01 10.15
CA TRP A 58 31.08 32.79 9.93
C TRP A 58 31.37 33.73 11.11
N ASN A 59 32.61 34.24 11.14
CA ASN A 59 33.05 35.23 12.12
C ASN A 59 32.84 36.64 11.58
N THR A 60 32.29 37.48 12.44
CA THR A 60 32.19 38.93 12.21
C THR A 60 33.58 39.57 12.17
N PRO A 61 33.91 40.40 11.16
CA PRO A 61 35.14 41.19 11.17
C PRO A 61 35.20 42.12 12.39
N ASP A 62 36.39 42.32 12.96
CA ASP A 62 36.57 43.27 14.06
C ASP A 62 36.26 44.71 13.62
N SER A 63 35.88 45.58 14.56
CA SER A 63 35.54 46.99 14.26
C SER A 63 36.67 47.77 13.58
N ASP A 64 37.92 47.38 13.82
CA ASP A 64 39.11 47.97 13.19
C ASP A 64 39.33 47.45 11.76
N GLN A 65 38.71 46.32 11.40
CA GLN A 65 38.81 45.66 10.09
C GLN A 65 37.63 45.99 9.17
N PHE A 66 36.48 46.35 9.74
CA PHE A 66 35.29 46.78 9.01
C PHE A 66 34.39 47.66 9.90
N PRO A 67 34.63 48.98 9.99
CA PRO A 67 33.90 49.86 10.89
C PRO A 67 32.43 50.02 10.48
N ASN A 68 31.55 50.21 11.46
CA ASN A 68 30.11 50.45 11.27
C ASN A 68 29.38 49.34 10.49
N LEU A 69 29.69 48.07 10.75
CA LEU A 69 29.00 46.92 10.16
C LEU A 69 27.48 47.03 10.35
N LYS A 70 26.74 46.87 9.25
CA LYS A 70 25.27 46.92 9.19
C LYS A 70 24.67 45.53 8.97
N SER A 71 25.21 44.77 8.02
CA SER A 71 24.70 43.45 7.62
C SER A 71 25.74 42.65 6.85
N PHE A 72 25.46 41.38 6.61
CA PHE A 72 26.19 40.52 5.68
C PHE A 72 25.34 40.26 4.43
N LYS A 73 26.00 40.03 3.29
CA LYS A 73 25.38 39.44 2.11
C LYS A 73 25.87 38.00 1.93
N VAL A 74 24.93 37.09 1.73
CA VAL A 74 25.19 35.68 1.46
C VAL A 74 25.03 35.43 -0.02
N TYR A 75 26.01 34.76 -0.62
CA TYR A 75 26.00 34.36 -2.02
C TYR A 75 25.99 32.83 -2.13
N ARG A 76 25.14 32.30 -3.01
CA ARG A 76 25.05 30.88 -3.37
C ARG A 76 25.29 30.71 -4.86
N ASP A 77 26.26 29.88 -5.24
CA ASP A 77 26.65 29.63 -6.64
C ASP A 77 27.01 30.90 -7.41
N GLY A 78 27.66 31.82 -6.70
CA GLY A 78 28.06 33.14 -7.22
C GLY A 78 26.93 34.17 -7.29
N LEU A 79 25.68 33.77 -7.04
CA LEU A 79 24.51 34.66 -7.05
C LEU A 79 24.17 35.15 -5.65
N PHE A 80 23.66 36.38 -5.55
CA PHE A 80 23.18 36.92 -4.27
C PHE A 80 21.94 36.15 -3.81
N LEU A 81 21.99 35.57 -2.61
CA LEU A 81 20.89 34.83 -2.00
C LEU A 81 20.04 35.77 -1.13
N LEU A 82 20.65 36.37 -0.10
CA LEU A 82 19.97 37.27 0.83
C LEU A 82 20.97 38.13 1.62
N ALA A 83 20.45 39.13 2.33
CA ALA A 83 21.19 39.88 3.34
C ALA A 83 20.67 39.55 4.75
N THR A 84 21.57 39.48 5.72
CA THR A 84 21.25 39.13 7.12
C THR A 84 22.11 39.92 8.12
N THR A 85 21.61 40.16 9.32
CA THR A 85 22.41 40.72 10.43
C THR A 85 23.02 39.65 11.33
N ALA A 86 22.55 38.41 11.22
CA ALA A 86 23.12 37.27 11.93
C ALA A 86 24.42 36.79 11.25
N ASN A 87 25.32 36.18 12.02
CA ASN A 87 26.55 35.57 11.52
C ASN A 87 26.39 34.07 11.20
N SER A 88 25.15 33.64 10.96
CA SER A 88 24.77 32.29 10.58
C SER A 88 23.51 32.30 9.72
N LEU A 89 23.34 31.28 8.87
CA LEU A 89 22.16 31.09 8.04
C LEU A 89 21.84 29.59 7.92
N SER A 90 20.56 29.22 8.01
CA SER A 90 20.09 27.90 7.60
C SER A 90 19.51 27.99 6.18
N ASP A 91 20.22 27.47 5.19
CA ASP A 91 19.77 27.46 3.80
C ASP A 91 18.98 26.17 3.54
N GLN A 92 17.67 26.32 3.31
CA GLN A 92 16.69 25.23 3.24
C GLN A 92 16.10 25.10 1.82
N ASN A 93 15.39 24.00 1.57
CA ASN A 93 14.79 23.66 0.27
C ASN A 93 15.82 23.44 -0.85
N LEU A 94 17.00 22.94 -0.48
CA LEU A 94 18.05 22.58 -1.43
C LEU A 94 17.71 21.27 -2.14
N VAL A 95 18.17 21.14 -3.38
CA VAL A 95 18.15 19.87 -4.14
C VAL A 95 19.16 18.91 -3.51
N GLU A 96 18.79 17.63 -3.39
CA GLU A 96 19.66 16.56 -2.89
C GLU A 96 20.83 16.26 -3.85
N ASP A 97 21.87 15.60 -3.34
CA ASP A 97 23.08 15.22 -4.09
C ASP A 97 23.69 16.36 -4.93
N SER A 98 23.50 17.60 -4.48
CA SER A 98 23.87 18.79 -5.23
C SER A 98 24.93 19.55 -4.47
N THR A 99 26.00 19.92 -5.16
CA THR A 99 27.08 20.73 -4.59
C THR A 99 26.71 22.20 -4.70
N TYR A 100 26.65 22.88 -3.56
CA TYR A 100 26.46 24.33 -3.46
C TYR A 100 27.75 25.00 -3.04
N SER A 101 27.98 26.20 -3.56
CA SER A 101 29.12 27.05 -3.21
C SER A 101 28.66 28.34 -2.54
N TYR A 102 29.28 28.69 -1.42
CA TYR A 102 28.89 29.83 -0.58
C TYR A 102 30.04 30.82 -0.39
N GLN A 103 29.68 32.10 -0.37
CA GLN A 103 30.57 33.21 0.00
C GLN A 103 29.80 34.27 0.79
N ILE A 104 30.49 34.95 1.71
CA ILE A 104 29.90 36.03 2.52
C ILE A 104 30.70 37.32 2.34
N SER A 105 30.03 38.46 2.26
CA SER A 105 30.62 39.79 2.41
C SER A 105 29.94 40.57 3.53
N ALA A 106 30.64 41.54 4.10
CA ALA A 106 30.13 42.49 5.08
C ALA A 106 29.71 43.80 4.39
N VAL A 107 28.69 44.46 4.91
CA VAL A 107 28.18 45.75 4.42
C VAL A 107 28.08 46.73 5.58
N ASN A 108 28.62 47.94 5.44
CA ASN A 108 28.60 48.96 6.50
C ASN A 108 27.37 49.87 6.41
N GLN A 109 27.20 50.77 7.37
CA GLN A 109 26.08 51.73 7.38
C GLN A 109 26.08 52.69 6.18
N ALA A 110 27.23 52.95 5.55
CA ALA A 110 27.36 53.73 4.32
C ALA A 110 27.00 52.94 3.05
N GLY A 111 26.78 51.63 3.15
CA GLY A 111 26.45 50.74 2.03
C GLY A 111 27.66 50.16 1.29
N GLU A 112 28.87 50.38 1.79
CA GLU A 112 30.10 49.82 1.22
C GLU A 112 30.19 48.33 1.56
N GLU A 113 30.61 47.52 0.59
CA GLU A 113 30.70 46.06 0.70
C GLU A 113 32.16 45.60 0.75
N SER A 114 32.51 44.71 1.69
CA SER A 114 33.84 44.10 1.77
C SER A 114 34.12 43.16 0.59
N PRO A 115 35.38 42.73 0.39
CA PRO A 115 35.65 41.52 -0.38
C PRO A 115 34.85 40.33 0.17
N LYS A 116 34.56 39.35 -0.69
CA LYS A 116 33.91 38.10 -0.29
C LYS A 116 34.90 37.18 0.43
N THR A 117 34.42 36.33 1.32
CA THR A 117 35.18 35.19 1.86
C THR A 117 35.71 34.31 0.71
N PRO A 118 36.74 33.47 0.96
CA PRO A 118 36.98 32.29 0.13
C PRO A 118 35.69 31.45 -0.02
N VAL A 119 35.57 30.77 -1.16
CA VAL A 119 34.42 29.89 -1.44
C VAL A 119 34.43 28.69 -0.50
N ALA A 120 33.31 28.45 0.18
CA ALA A 120 33.07 27.22 0.92
C ALA A 120 32.04 26.38 0.17
N THR A 121 32.33 25.10 -0.07
CA THR A 121 31.44 24.18 -0.78
C THR A 121 30.88 23.12 0.16
N ALA A 122 29.60 22.81 0.00
CA ALA A 122 28.98 21.66 0.65
C ALA A 122 28.04 20.95 -0.32
N GLN A 123 28.07 19.62 -0.30
CA GLN A 123 27.16 18.78 -1.06
C GLN A 123 26.05 18.33 -0.12
N THR A 124 24.79 18.59 -0.46
CA THR A 124 23.66 18.03 0.26
C THR A 124 23.75 16.50 0.26
N SER A 125 23.40 15.86 1.36
CA SER A 125 23.35 14.40 1.40
C SER A 125 22.38 13.89 0.33
N VAL A 126 22.61 12.71 -0.22
CA VAL A 126 21.53 11.94 -0.85
C VAL A 126 20.49 11.69 0.25
N CYS A 127 19.21 11.93 0.00
CA CYS A 127 18.20 11.52 0.98
C CYS A 127 18.32 9.99 1.11
N SER A 128 18.90 9.48 2.20
CA SER A 128 18.84 8.04 2.51
C SER A 128 17.44 7.70 3.00
N GLN A 129 16.48 7.82 2.09
CA GLN A 129 15.41 6.86 2.01
C GLN A 129 15.99 5.78 1.09
N ASN A 130 15.80 4.49 1.38
CA ASN A 130 15.42 3.65 0.23
C ASN A 130 14.33 4.49 -0.46
N PRO A 131 14.47 4.98 -1.71
CA PRO A 131 13.35 5.69 -2.32
C PRO A 131 12.12 4.83 -2.02
N PRO A 132 11.05 5.38 -1.41
CA PRO A 132 9.86 4.59 -1.15
C PRO A 132 9.61 3.85 -2.45
N PRO A 133 9.62 2.51 -2.46
CA PRO A 133 9.65 1.75 -3.70
C PRO A 133 8.62 2.39 -4.60
N VAL A 134 9.04 2.91 -5.78
CA VAL A 134 8.18 3.76 -6.62
C VAL A 134 6.81 3.11 -6.63
N LYS A 135 5.86 3.76 -5.96
CA LYS A 135 4.57 3.11 -5.68
C LYS A 135 3.92 2.70 -7.01
N GLY A 136 4.23 3.49 -8.05
CA GLY A 136 3.65 3.42 -9.38
C GLY A 136 2.20 3.85 -9.31
N PRO A 137 1.40 3.64 -10.36
CA PRO A 137 0.03 4.13 -10.39
C PRO A 137 -0.82 3.50 -9.30
N LEU A 138 -1.73 4.28 -8.74
CA LEU A 138 -2.83 3.83 -7.91
C LEU A 138 -3.74 2.94 -8.76
N GLN A 139 -4.22 1.84 -8.17
CA GLN A 139 -5.03 0.84 -8.83
C GLN A 139 -6.05 0.23 -7.84
N ALA A 140 -7.15 -0.28 -8.38
CA ALA A 140 -7.99 -1.18 -7.63
C ALA A 140 -7.24 -2.48 -7.35
N ASN A 141 -7.39 -3.02 -6.14
CA ASN A 141 -6.69 -4.24 -5.79
C ASN A 141 -7.40 -5.46 -6.38
N THR A 142 -6.85 -6.02 -7.45
CA THR A 142 -7.42 -7.20 -8.14
C THR A 142 -7.71 -8.40 -7.24
N ASN A 143 -6.97 -8.57 -6.14
CA ASN A 143 -7.16 -9.68 -5.20
C ASN A 143 -8.18 -9.35 -4.09
N TYR A 144 -8.37 -8.07 -3.81
CA TYR A 144 -9.31 -7.54 -2.82
C TYR A 144 -9.95 -6.28 -3.38
N PRO A 145 -10.88 -6.38 -4.36
CA PRO A 145 -11.37 -5.23 -5.11
C PRO A 145 -12.03 -4.13 -4.27
N THR A 146 -12.33 -4.43 -3.01
CA THR A 146 -12.80 -3.48 -1.99
C THR A 146 -11.74 -2.49 -1.51
N TRP A 147 -10.46 -2.72 -1.83
CA TRP A 147 -9.35 -1.88 -1.40
C TRP A 147 -8.49 -1.38 -2.57
N LEU A 148 -7.81 -0.26 -2.36
CA LEU A 148 -6.91 0.40 -3.29
C LEU A 148 -5.48 0.04 -2.91
N LYS A 149 -4.64 -0.06 -3.93
CA LYS A 149 -3.19 -0.24 -3.76
C LYS A 149 -2.47 0.49 -4.87
N PHE A 150 -1.21 0.78 -4.65
CA PHE A 150 -0.33 1.15 -5.73
C PHE A 150 0.19 -0.10 -6.45
N SER A 151 0.63 0.06 -7.70
CA SER A 151 1.07 -1.05 -8.56
C SER A 151 2.21 -1.90 -7.96
N ASN A 152 3.02 -1.35 -7.04
CA ASN A 152 4.04 -2.09 -6.31
C ASN A 152 3.48 -2.99 -5.17
N GLY A 153 2.17 -2.98 -4.96
CA GLY A 153 1.48 -3.72 -3.90
C GLY A 153 1.30 -2.98 -2.58
N THR A 154 1.67 -1.69 -2.49
CA THR A 154 1.48 -0.90 -1.26
C THR A 154 0.00 -0.56 -1.09
N PRO A 155 -0.65 -0.92 0.03
CA PRO A 155 -2.03 -0.52 0.30
C PRO A 155 -2.16 1.01 0.36
N HIS A 156 -3.32 1.53 -0.03
CA HIS A 156 -3.62 2.95 0.08
C HIS A 156 -5.01 3.14 0.67
N PHE A 157 -5.13 4.09 1.61
CA PHE A 157 -6.41 4.47 2.19
C PHE A 157 -6.71 5.94 1.90
N LEU A 158 -7.83 6.19 1.23
CA LEU A 158 -8.24 7.53 0.80
C LEU A 158 -9.08 8.22 1.89
N CYS A 159 -8.62 9.39 2.36
CA CYS A 159 -9.38 10.33 3.18
C CYS A 159 -9.02 11.77 2.78
N GLY A 160 -10.00 12.53 2.31
CA GLY A 160 -9.76 13.79 1.64
C GLY A 160 -10.88 14.81 1.77
N ALA A 161 -10.67 15.93 1.10
CA ALA A 161 -11.67 16.98 0.94
C ALA A 161 -12.53 16.65 -0.28
N GLY A 162 -13.85 16.56 -0.08
CA GLY A 162 -14.82 16.35 -1.15
C GLY A 162 -15.14 17.63 -1.94
N ASP A 163 -14.59 18.77 -1.54
CA ASP A 163 -14.73 20.09 -2.18
C ASP A 163 -13.35 20.81 -1.99
N PRO A 164 -12.89 21.78 -2.82
CA PRO A 164 -13.60 22.53 -3.84
C PRO A 164 -13.78 21.79 -5.19
N GLU A 165 -15.01 21.58 -5.64
CA GLU A 165 -15.37 21.24 -7.02
C GLU A 165 -14.73 22.22 -8.02
N ASP A 166 -14.72 23.50 -7.64
CA ASP A 166 -14.24 24.62 -8.45
C ASP A 166 -12.72 24.76 -8.49
N PHE A 167 -11.95 23.85 -7.87
CA PHE A 167 -10.49 23.96 -7.69
C PHE A 167 -9.75 24.46 -8.94
N LEU A 168 -10.04 23.86 -10.10
CA LEU A 168 -9.37 24.16 -11.38
C LEU A 168 -9.68 25.57 -11.93
N TYR A 169 -10.70 26.23 -11.40
CA TYR A 169 -11.27 27.48 -11.91
C TYR A 169 -11.19 28.65 -10.93
N ARG A 170 -10.64 28.42 -9.73
CA ARG A 170 -10.52 29.46 -8.69
C ARG A 170 -9.68 30.65 -9.16
N GLY A 171 -10.11 31.85 -8.79
CA GLY A 171 -9.50 33.11 -9.19
C GLY A 171 -10.03 33.65 -10.53
N SER A 172 -9.47 34.78 -10.96
CA SER A 172 -9.87 35.42 -12.21
C SER A 172 -9.29 34.68 -13.42
N ARG A 173 -10.06 34.64 -14.52
CA ARG A 173 -9.60 34.11 -15.81
C ARG A 173 -8.68 35.11 -16.50
N ASN A 174 -7.49 34.67 -16.87
CA ASN A 174 -6.53 35.42 -17.68
C ASN A 174 -6.93 35.40 -19.17
N SER A 175 -6.33 36.28 -19.97
CA SER A 175 -6.59 36.35 -21.41
C SER A 175 -6.30 35.05 -22.17
N ASN A 176 -5.37 34.23 -21.67
CA ASN A 176 -5.02 32.91 -22.23
C ASN A 176 -5.76 31.75 -21.56
N GLY A 177 -6.88 32.02 -20.88
CA GLY A 177 -7.73 31.00 -20.26
C GLY A 177 -7.28 30.49 -18.90
N THR A 178 -6.00 30.63 -18.54
CA THR A 178 -5.48 30.23 -17.22
C THR A 178 -6.10 31.02 -16.06
N ARG A 179 -5.92 30.54 -14.82
CA ARG A 179 -6.44 31.15 -13.60
C ARG A 179 -5.33 31.71 -12.71
N ASN A 180 -5.64 32.74 -11.92
CA ASN A 180 -4.70 33.38 -10.98
C ASN A 180 -5.13 33.22 -9.50
N GLY A 181 -5.78 32.10 -9.16
CA GLY A 181 -6.25 31.80 -7.82
C GLY A 181 -5.19 31.30 -6.84
N ASP A 182 -5.66 30.67 -5.77
CA ASP A 182 -4.93 30.20 -4.60
C ASP A 182 -4.65 28.68 -4.61
N GLN A 183 -4.78 27.99 -5.75
CA GLN A 183 -4.66 26.54 -5.88
C GLN A 183 -3.40 25.95 -5.22
N MET A 184 -2.23 26.56 -5.46
CA MET A 184 -0.98 26.11 -4.83
C MET A 184 -0.98 26.29 -3.30
N ALA A 185 -1.63 27.32 -2.79
CA ALA A 185 -1.77 27.52 -1.34
C ALA A 185 -2.65 26.43 -0.72
N LEU A 186 -3.72 26.01 -1.41
CA LEU A 186 -4.59 24.91 -0.99
C LEU A 186 -3.87 23.55 -1.02
N ILE A 187 -3.08 23.29 -2.07
CA ILE A 187 -2.21 22.09 -2.13
C ILE A 187 -1.22 22.09 -0.95
N ASN A 188 -0.58 23.23 -0.68
CA ASN A 188 0.36 23.36 0.43
C ASN A 188 -0.33 23.22 1.81
N LYS A 189 -1.59 23.64 1.93
CA LYS A 189 -2.42 23.39 3.12
C LYS A 189 -2.63 21.89 3.34
N MET A 190 -3.04 21.15 2.31
CA MET A 190 -3.26 19.69 2.37
C MET A 190 -1.99 18.91 2.76
N LYS A 191 -0.83 19.27 2.19
CA LYS A 191 0.45 18.62 2.54
C LYS A 191 0.77 18.64 4.04
N GLN A 192 0.35 19.68 4.75
CA GLN A 192 0.64 19.86 6.18
C GLN A 192 -0.29 19.04 7.09
N THR A 193 -1.34 18.45 6.53
CA THR A 193 -2.40 17.77 7.30
C THR A 193 -2.34 16.27 7.14
N GLY A 194 -1.85 15.77 6.00
CA GLY A 194 -1.83 14.34 5.68
C GLY A 194 -3.15 13.82 5.10
N ALA A 195 -4.18 14.67 4.95
CA ALA A 195 -5.31 14.36 4.08
C ALA A 195 -4.80 14.17 2.65
N ASN A 196 -5.26 13.11 1.98
CA ASN A 196 -4.61 12.58 0.78
C ASN A 196 -5.58 12.42 -0.41
N GLY A 197 -6.70 13.12 -0.40
CA GLY A 197 -7.66 13.14 -1.50
C GLY A 197 -8.20 14.55 -1.75
N ILE A 198 -8.41 14.88 -3.02
CA ILE A 198 -9.08 16.10 -3.46
C ILE A 198 -10.03 15.79 -4.61
N TYR A 199 -11.29 16.18 -4.41
CA TYR A 199 -12.35 16.14 -5.40
C TYR A 199 -12.28 17.36 -6.31
N MET A 200 -12.38 17.18 -7.63
CA MET A 200 -12.47 18.32 -8.57
C MET A 200 -13.05 17.92 -9.93
N GLN A 201 -13.57 18.90 -10.67
CA GLN A 201 -14.30 18.66 -11.92
C GLN A 201 -13.67 19.37 -13.12
N ILE A 202 -13.56 18.65 -14.24
CA ILE A 202 -13.01 19.17 -15.50
C ILE A 202 -13.99 20.07 -16.21
N VAL A 203 -15.27 19.72 -16.34
CA VAL A 203 -16.27 20.56 -17.01
C VAL A 203 -17.40 20.85 -16.03
N ARG A 204 -17.51 22.11 -15.60
CA ARG A 204 -18.59 22.61 -14.73
C ARG A 204 -19.64 23.41 -15.47
N SER A 205 -19.37 23.74 -16.72
CA SER A 205 -20.22 24.59 -17.56
C SER A 205 -21.14 23.77 -18.46
N HIS A 206 -21.90 24.43 -19.34
CA HIS A 206 -22.80 23.78 -20.32
C HIS A 206 -23.94 22.98 -19.67
N GLY A 207 -24.42 23.43 -18.51
CA GLY A 207 -25.58 22.85 -17.82
C GLY A 207 -25.35 22.65 -16.33
N GLY A 208 -24.10 22.40 -15.92
CA GLY A 208 -23.74 22.30 -14.50
C GLY A 208 -23.59 23.65 -13.80
N ASP A 209 -23.05 23.59 -12.59
CA ASP A 209 -23.07 24.69 -11.60
C ASP A 209 -22.01 25.76 -11.86
N GLY A 210 -21.04 25.49 -12.73
CA GLY A 210 -19.99 26.41 -13.13
C GLY A 210 -20.44 27.47 -14.16
N PRO A 211 -19.91 28.71 -14.06
CA PRO A 211 -19.94 29.69 -15.14
C PRO A 211 -19.49 29.14 -16.50
N GLY A 212 -19.92 29.79 -17.58
CA GLY A 212 -19.67 29.33 -18.96
C GLY A 212 -18.20 29.13 -19.35
N ASP A 213 -17.26 29.69 -18.58
CA ASP A 213 -15.82 29.56 -18.78
C ASP A 213 -15.13 28.53 -17.86
N HIS A 214 -15.91 27.71 -17.14
CA HIS A 214 -15.42 26.58 -16.34
C HIS A 214 -15.35 25.30 -17.19
N ASN A 215 -14.40 25.30 -18.13
CA ASN A 215 -14.05 24.18 -19.00
C ASN A 215 -12.65 24.39 -19.63
N PRO A 216 -12.01 23.34 -20.15
CA PRO A 216 -10.67 23.42 -20.74
C PRO A 216 -10.64 23.77 -22.23
N PHE A 217 -11.70 24.36 -22.79
CA PHE A 217 -11.77 24.61 -24.24
C PHE A 217 -11.29 26.00 -24.63
N ASN A 218 -10.71 26.12 -25.83
CA ASN A 218 -10.34 27.41 -26.40
C ASN A 218 -11.58 28.31 -26.51
N ASN A 219 -11.49 29.52 -25.93
CA ASN A 219 -12.61 30.47 -25.83
C ASN A 219 -13.89 29.85 -25.24
N SER A 220 -13.73 28.82 -24.41
CA SER A 220 -14.84 28.09 -23.78
C SER A 220 -15.80 27.43 -24.78
N ASN A 221 -15.31 27.13 -25.99
CA ASN A 221 -16.08 26.52 -27.06
C ASN A 221 -15.57 25.09 -27.33
N PRO A 222 -16.38 24.04 -27.05
CA PRO A 222 -16.00 22.63 -27.27
C PRO A 222 -15.56 22.30 -28.70
N SER A 223 -16.06 23.03 -29.69
CA SER A 223 -15.69 22.84 -31.10
C SER A 223 -14.33 23.45 -31.45
N SER A 224 -13.74 24.25 -30.55
CA SER A 224 -12.44 24.91 -30.74
C SER A 224 -11.26 24.11 -30.16
N GLY A 225 -11.50 22.88 -29.69
CA GLY A 225 -10.48 22.02 -29.09
C GLY A 225 -10.03 22.47 -27.70
N LEU A 226 -9.10 21.71 -27.12
CA LEU A 226 -8.56 21.98 -25.79
C LEU A 226 -7.57 23.15 -25.79
N ASP A 227 -7.64 23.96 -24.76
CA ASP A 227 -6.72 25.08 -24.50
C ASP A 227 -5.44 24.56 -23.82
N THR A 228 -4.32 24.65 -24.53
CA THR A 228 -3.05 24.08 -24.06
C THR A 228 -2.48 24.85 -22.87
N ASP A 229 -2.76 26.15 -22.74
CA ASP A 229 -2.28 26.94 -21.60
C ASP A 229 -3.00 26.54 -20.31
N ILE A 230 -4.32 26.29 -20.38
CA ILE A 230 -5.11 25.76 -19.27
C ILE A 230 -4.54 24.39 -18.84
N LEU A 231 -4.36 23.45 -19.78
CA LEU A 231 -3.86 22.11 -19.46
C LEU A 231 -2.43 22.13 -18.90
N ASN A 232 -1.56 23.04 -19.37
CA ASN A 232 -0.22 23.21 -18.83
C ASN A 232 -0.21 23.76 -17.41
N GLN A 233 -1.17 24.64 -17.07
CA GLN A 233 -1.36 25.11 -15.71
C GLN A 233 -1.82 23.96 -14.80
N TRP A 234 -2.81 23.17 -15.22
CA TRP A 234 -3.28 22.02 -14.44
C TRP A 234 -2.18 20.99 -14.19
N GLU A 235 -1.34 20.73 -15.20
CA GLU A 235 -0.17 19.85 -15.06
C GLU A 235 0.80 20.32 -13.95
N THR A 236 0.87 21.61 -13.66
CA THR A 236 1.68 22.14 -12.55
C THR A 236 1.07 21.71 -11.20
N TRP A 237 -0.25 21.84 -11.05
CA TRP A 237 -0.95 21.46 -9.83
C TRP A 237 -0.99 19.95 -9.62
N PHE A 238 -1.26 19.19 -10.67
CA PHE A 238 -1.35 17.72 -10.61
C PHE A 238 -0.02 17.10 -10.26
N ARG A 239 1.08 17.59 -10.83
CA ARG A 239 2.43 17.15 -10.44
C ARG A 239 2.73 17.43 -8.97
N GLU A 240 2.31 18.58 -8.45
CA GLU A 240 2.52 18.91 -7.04
C GLU A 240 1.69 18.00 -6.12
N MET A 241 0.45 17.69 -6.50
CA MET A 241 -0.40 16.73 -5.80
C MET A 241 0.19 15.31 -5.84
N ASP A 242 0.67 14.88 -7.01
CA ASP A 242 1.28 13.56 -7.20
C ASP A 242 2.53 13.39 -6.32
N GLN A 243 3.40 14.41 -6.28
CA GLN A 243 4.58 14.44 -5.41
C GLN A 243 4.22 14.46 -3.91
N ALA A 244 3.09 15.07 -3.57
CA ALA A 244 2.57 15.11 -2.21
C ALA A 244 1.82 13.83 -1.79
N GLY A 245 1.56 12.91 -2.72
CA GLY A 245 0.70 11.75 -2.46
C GLY A 245 -0.76 12.12 -2.24
N ILE A 246 -1.22 13.23 -2.83
CA ILE A 246 -2.62 13.65 -2.82
C ILE A 246 -3.29 13.05 -4.06
N VAL A 247 -4.29 12.20 -3.84
CA VAL A 247 -5.11 11.60 -4.88
C VAL A 247 -6.01 12.64 -5.52
N ILE A 248 -5.85 12.80 -6.82
CA ILE A 248 -6.70 13.61 -7.67
C ILE A 248 -7.93 12.76 -8.01
N TYR A 249 -9.08 13.14 -7.47
CA TYR A 249 -10.36 12.47 -7.72
C TYR A 249 -11.13 13.29 -8.76
N LEU A 250 -10.92 12.95 -10.03
CA LEU A 250 -11.12 13.85 -11.16
C LEU A 250 -12.37 13.49 -11.96
N PHE A 251 -13.40 14.33 -11.83
CA PHE A 251 -14.65 14.21 -12.57
C PHE A 251 -14.51 14.78 -13.97
N PHE A 252 -14.99 14.05 -14.99
CA PHE A 252 -15.09 14.64 -16.33
C PHE A 252 -16.16 15.72 -16.41
N TYR A 253 -17.29 15.50 -15.74
CA TYR A 253 -18.45 16.36 -15.79
C TYR A 253 -19.02 16.59 -14.40
N ASP A 254 -19.35 17.84 -14.13
CA ASP A 254 -20.22 18.29 -13.06
C ASP A 254 -21.65 17.77 -13.27
N ASP A 255 -22.47 17.85 -12.24
CA ASP A 255 -23.90 17.54 -12.32
C ASP A 255 -24.55 18.36 -13.46
N SER A 256 -25.64 17.86 -14.02
CA SER A 256 -26.38 18.53 -15.10
C SER A 256 -25.62 18.96 -16.40
N SER A 257 -24.32 18.71 -16.52
CA SER A 257 -23.50 19.13 -17.65
C SER A 257 -23.85 18.37 -18.94
N CYS A 258 -24.11 19.12 -20.02
CA CYS A 258 -24.66 18.58 -21.27
C CYS A 258 -23.96 19.15 -22.51
N ILE A 259 -22.71 18.77 -22.70
CA ILE A 259 -21.86 19.32 -23.75
C ILE A 259 -21.94 18.55 -25.09
N TRP A 260 -22.14 17.24 -25.05
CA TRP A 260 -22.13 16.35 -26.23
C TRP A 260 -23.52 15.83 -26.60
N GLY A 261 -24.57 16.53 -26.16
CA GLY A 261 -25.97 16.09 -26.18
C GLY A 261 -26.26 15.08 -25.06
N CYS A 262 -27.36 15.27 -24.34
CA CYS A 262 -27.76 14.46 -23.17
C CYS A 262 -29.24 14.09 -23.26
N ASN A 263 -29.55 12.94 -23.84
CA ASN A 263 -30.93 12.45 -23.93
C ASN A 263 -31.02 11.16 -23.11
N LYS A 264 -31.19 11.30 -21.78
CA LYS A 264 -31.21 10.23 -20.75
C LYS A 264 -32.17 9.05 -21.02
N GLY A 265 -32.98 9.08 -22.07
CA GLY A 265 -33.89 7.98 -22.46
C GLY A 265 -33.53 7.24 -23.74
N SER A 266 -32.51 7.68 -24.50
CA SER A 266 -32.17 7.11 -25.81
C SER A 266 -30.66 7.02 -26.09
N ASP A 267 -29.81 7.49 -25.17
CA ASP A 267 -28.37 7.46 -25.34
C ASP A 267 -27.76 6.14 -24.86
N ASN A 268 -27.52 5.20 -25.78
CA ASN A 268 -26.99 3.88 -25.45
C ASN A 268 -25.44 3.80 -25.43
N SER A 269 -24.74 4.89 -25.77
CA SER A 269 -23.27 4.94 -25.80
C SER A 269 -22.75 6.38 -25.88
N SER A 270 -21.51 6.59 -25.45
CA SER A 270 -20.82 7.88 -25.58
C SER A 270 -20.60 8.26 -27.06
N PRO A 271 -21.00 9.46 -27.53
CA PRO A 271 -20.75 9.92 -28.90
C PRO A 271 -19.26 10.09 -29.20
N SER A 272 -18.86 10.04 -30.47
CA SER A 272 -17.45 10.11 -30.87
C SER A 272 -16.71 11.36 -30.38
N ALA A 273 -17.39 12.51 -30.33
CA ALA A 273 -16.81 13.75 -29.81
C ALA A 273 -16.48 13.65 -28.31
N GLU A 274 -17.39 13.06 -27.52
CA GLU A 274 -17.18 12.80 -26.09
C GLU A 274 -16.04 11.80 -25.87
N GLN A 275 -16.01 10.71 -26.63
CA GLN A 275 -14.92 9.73 -26.55
C GLN A 275 -13.55 10.35 -26.89
N ASN A 276 -13.50 11.24 -27.90
CA ASN A 276 -12.27 11.93 -28.28
C ASN A 276 -11.80 12.91 -27.20
N PHE A 277 -12.73 13.63 -26.57
CA PHE A 277 -12.43 14.48 -25.41
C PHE A 277 -11.89 13.67 -24.23
N ILE A 278 -12.57 12.58 -23.85
CA ILE A 278 -12.12 11.68 -22.78
C ILE A 278 -10.71 11.15 -23.09
N LYS A 279 -10.48 10.64 -24.30
CA LYS A 279 -9.15 10.16 -24.73
C LYS A 279 -8.07 11.23 -24.63
N ALA A 280 -8.37 12.47 -25.02
CA ALA A 280 -7.41 13.56 -24.97
C ALA A 280 -6.99 13.90 -23.54
N ILE A 281 -7.95 13.97 -22.61
CA ILE A 281 -7.68 14.19 -21.18
C ILE A 281 -6.92 13.01 -20.56
N VAL A 282 -7.37 11.78 -20.79
CA VAL A 282 -6.71 10.57 -20.24
C VAL A 282 -5.27 10.48 -20.74
N ASN A 283 -5.02 10.68 -22.03
CA ASN A 283 -3.66 10.71 -22.57
C ASN A 283 -2.82 11.87 -22.02
N ARG A 284 -3.44 12.98 -21.62
CA ARG A 284 -2.72 14.15 -21.08
C ARG A 284 -2.23 13.93 -19.65
N PHE A 285 -2.99 13.20 -18.82
CA PHE A 285 -2.78 13.15 -17.37
C PHE A 285 -2.62 11.75 -16.75
N SER A 286 -2.81 10.66 -17.50
CA SER A 286 -2.63 9.28 -16.97
C SER A 286 -1.19 8.94 -16.59
N HIS A 287 -0.21 9.84 -16.76
CA HIS A 287 1.14 9.64 -16.25
C HIS A 287 1.29 9.93 -14.76
N HIS A 288 0.35 10.65 -14.14
CA HIS A 288 0.31 10.86 -12.68
C HIS A 288 -0.07 9.55 -11.98
N ASN A 289 0.50 9.29 -10.81
CA ASN A 289 0.28 8.04 -10.08
C ASN A 289 -0.93 8.09 -9.14
N ASN A 290 -1.22 9.25 -8.56
CA ASN A 290 -2.26 9.43 -7.55
C ASN A 290 -3.54 9.97 -8.22
N LEU A 291 -4.18 9.13 -9.03
CA LEU A 291 -5.33 9.53 -9.85
C LEU A 291 -6.47 8.51 -9.75
N VAL A 292 -7.69 9.02 -9.62
CA VAL A 292 -8.94 8.29 -9.81
C VAL A 292 -9.78 9.06 -10.82
N TRP A 293 -10.22 8.39 -11.88
CA TRP A 293 -11.13 8.97 -12.86
C TRP A 293 -12.57 8.82 -12.40
N VAL A 294 -13.36 9.88 -12.44
CA VAL A 294 -14.80 9.80 -12.14
C VAL A 294 -15.60 10.25 -13.34
N ILE A 295 -16.61 9.45 -13.70
CA ILE A 295 -17.33 9.61 -14.98
C ILE A 295 -18.06 10.95 -15.04
N ALA A 296 -18.92 11.20 -14.07
CA ALA A 296 -19.69 12.42 -13.92
C ALA A 296 -20.21 12.46 -12.49
N GLU A 297 -20.42 13.66 -11.96
CA GLU A 297 -21.17 13.82 -10.73
C GLU A 297 -22.65 13.55 -10.98
N GLU A 298 -23.28 12.84 -10.04
CA GLU A 298 -24.67 12.39 -10.12
C GLU A 298 -25.09 11.95 -11.54
N TYR A 299 -24.35 11.02 -12.16
CA TYR A 299 -24.38 10.81 -13.62
C TYR A 299 -25.80 10.67 -14.22
N GLN A 300 -26.74 10.13 -13.43
CA GLN A 300 -28.13 9.99 -13.85
C GLN A 300 -28.74 11.33 -14.23
N GLU A 301 -28.35 12.48 -13.69
CA GLU A 301 -28.80 13.81 -14.11
C GLU A 301 -28.96 13.94 -15.64
N ARG A 302 -27.95 13.46 -16.39
CA ARG A 302 -27.85 13.66 -17.85
C ARG A 302 -27.60 12.41 -18.68
N PHE A 303 -27.11 11.33 -18.08
CA PHE A 303 -26.64 10.15 -18.82
C PHE A 303 -27.39 8.87 -18.42
N SER A 304 -27.60 7.98 -19.39
CA SER A 304 -27.99 6.61 -19.08
C SER A 304 -26.82 5.80 -18.49
N ALA A 305 -27.15 4.72 -17.78
CA ALA A 305 -26.14 3.78 -17.27
C ALA A 305 -25.29 3.17 -18.40
N ALA A 306 -25.88 2.92 -19.58
CA ALA A 306 -25.17 2.39 -20.74
C ALA A 306 -24.14 3.38 -21.30
N ARG A 307 -24.47 4.68 -21.30
CA ARG A 307 -23.52 5.71 -21.69
C ARG A 307 -22.41 5.89 -20.65
N ALA A 308 -22.75 5.87 -19.36
CA ALA A 308 -21.76 5.91 -18.28
C ALA A 308 -20.75 4.74 -18.38
N ASP A 309 -21.24 3.52 -18.59
CA ASP A 309 -20.41 2.34 -18.81
C ASP A 309 -19.54 2.47 -20.08
N SER A 310 -20.10 3.02 -21.16
CA SER A 310 -19.34 3.32 -22.37
C SER A 310 -18.22 4.34 -22.14
N MET A 311 -18.41 5.33 -21.27
CA MET A 311 -17.36 6.29 -20.91
C MET A 311 -16.28 5.62 -20.05
N ALA A 312 -16.68 4.82 -19.05
CA ALA A 312 -15.76 4.02 -18.22
C ALA A 312 -14.87 3.12 -19.08
N ARG A 313 -15.45 2.43 -20.06
CA ARG A 313 -14.72 1.62 -21.04
C ARG A 313 -13.69 2.43 -21.81
N VAL A 314 -14.05 3.61 -22.32
CA VAL A 314 -13.12 4.48 -23.07
C VAL A 314 -11.96 4.94 -22.18
N ILE A 315 -12.23 5.26 -20.91
CA ILE A 315 -11.18 5.60 -19.93
C ILE A 315 -10.23 4.40 -19.77
N LYS A 316 -10.77 3.22 -19.44
CA LYS A 316 -9.98 1.98 -19.22
C LYS A 316 -9.18 1.53 -20.44
N GLU A 317 -9.73 1.65 -21.64
CA GLU A 317 -9.02 1.30 -22.89
C GLU A 317 -7.91 2.30 -23.24
N THR A 318 -7.99 3.53 -22.73
CA THR A 318 -7.00 4.59 -23.01
C THR A 318 -5.92 4.66 -21.94
N ASP A 319 -6.27 4.46 -20.68
CA ASP A 319 -5.35 4.56 -19.55
C ASP A 319 -4.46 3.32 -19.41
N SER A 320 -3.27 3.39 -19.99
CA SER A 320 -2.26 2.32 -19.91
C SER A 320 -1.73 2.02 -18.50
N LYS A 321 -1.98 2.90 -17.53
CA LYS A 321 -1.59 2.72 -16.12
C LYS A 321 -2.68 2.05 -15.28
N ASN A 322 -3.87 1.90 -15.84
CA ASN A 322 -5.03 1.24 -15.23
C ASN A 322 -5.43 1.87 -13.89
N HIS A 323 -5.52 3.20 -13.86
CA HIS A 323 -6.07 3.92 -12.69
C HIS A 323 -7.52 3.47 -12.40
N PRO A 324 -7.97 3.60 -11.13
CA PRO A 324 -9.36 3.31 -10.78
C PRO A 324 -10.32 4.24 -11.53
N VAL A 325 -11.44 3.68 -11.96
CA VAL A 325 -12.57 4.43 -12.51
C VAL A 325 -13.75 4.32 -11.54
N ALA A 326 -14.25 5.46 -11.09
CA ALA A 326 -15.37 5.56 -10.17
C ALA A 326 -16.67 5.96 -10.90
N LEU A 327 -17.77 5.40 -10.42
CA LEU A 327 -19.13 5.82 -10.76
C LEU A 327 -19.71 6.59 -9.59
N HIS A 328 -20.06 7.86 -9.81
CA HIS A 328 -20.81 8.67 -8.84
C HIS A 328 -22.23 8.85 -9.34
N GLN A 329 -23.19 8.56 -8.47
CA GLN A 329 -24.60 8.43 -8.82
C GLN A 329 -25.45 9.08 -7.72
N LEU A 330 -26.69 9.41 -8.06
CA LEU A 330 -27.73 9.87 -7.15
C LEU A 330 -27.84 9.01 -5.90
N SER A 331 -28.33 9.62 -4.82
CA SER A 331 -28.40 9.01 -3.49
C SER A 331 -28.79 7.53 -3.45
N GLY A 332 -27.93 6.69 -2.87
CA GLY A 332 -28.18 5.26 -2.77
C GLY A 332 -27.00 4.43 -2.25
N LEU A 333 -27.29 3.19 -1.86
CA LEU A 333 -26.30 2.23 -1.33
C LEU A 333 -25.96 1.09 -2.29
N ASN A 334 -26.64 1.02 -3.44
CA ASN A 334 -26.41 0.00 -4.46
C ASN A 334 -25.89 0.68 -5.72
N MET A 335 -24.72 0.26 -6.20
CA MET A 335 -24.16 0.79 -7.44
C MET A 335 -25.00 0.34 -8.64
N ASP A 336 -25.27 1.25 -9.58
CA ASP A 336 -26.09 0.97 -10.77
C ASP A 336 -25.40 0.02 -11.77
N LEU A 337 -24.06 0.01 -11.80
CA LEU A 337 -23.24 -0.80 -12.72
C LEU A 337 -22.38 -1.88 -12.01
N PRO A 338 -22.95 -2.72 -11.12
CA PRO A 338 -22.17 -3.54 -10.19
C PRO A 338 -21.45 -4.74 -10.85
N SER A 339 -21.70 -4.95 -12.14
CA SER A 339 -21.08 -6.00 -12.96
C SER A 339 -20.21 -5.45 -14.09
N SER A 340 -20.05 -4.12 -14.18
CA SER A 340 -19.17 -3.52 -15.17
C SER A 340 -17.72 -3.93 -14.89
N PRO A 341 -16.97 -4.42 -15.89
CA PRO A 341 -15.54 -4.66 -15.74
C PRO A 341 -14.71 -3.36 -15.81
N TYR A 342 -15.35 -2.22 -16.07
CA TYR A 342 -14.68 -0.94 -16.30
C TYR A 342 -14.79 0.02 -15.12
N VAL A 343 -15.64 -0.28 -14.13
CA VAL A 343 -15.86 0.53 -12.93
C VAL A 343 -15.29 -0.21 -11.71
N ASP A 344 -14.37 0.42 -11.01
CA ASP A 344 -13.68 -0.16 -9.85
C ASP A 344 -14.20 0.34 -8.51
N GLN A 345 -14.87 1.51 -8.50
CA GLN A 345 -15.25 2.21 -7.28
C GLN A 345 -16.66 2.77 -7.38
N PHE A 346 -17.42 2.58 -6.31
CA PHE A 346 -18.69 3.25 -6.09
C PHE A 346 -18.47 4.51 -5.26
N SER A 347 -18.67 5.66 -5.89
CA SER A 347 -18.62 6.98 -5.24
C SER A 347 -20.02 7.28 -4.70
N ILE A 348 -20.24 7.00 -3.43
CA ILE A 348 -21.54 7.01 -2.76
C ILE A 348 -21.95 8.44 -2.42
N GLN A 349 -23.18 8.76 -2.78
CA GLN A 349 -23.94 9.85 -2.21
C GLN A 349 -24.97 9.30 -1.22
N ILE A 350 -24.89 9.66 0.06
CA ILE A 350 -25.90 9.26 1.05
C ILE A 350 -25.82 10.10 2.34
N ASP A 351 -26.94 10.63 2.77
CA ASP A 351 -27.02 11.36 4.04
C ASP A 351 -27.04 10.40 5.23
N GLY A 352 -26.63 10.90 6.39
CA GLY A 352 -26.69 10.18 7.65
C GLY A 352 -27.06 11.08 8.82
N SER A 353 -27.68 10.46 9.83
CA SER A 353 -28.11 11.17 11.06
C SER A 353 -27.09 11.08 12.20
N SER A 354 -26.15 10.13 12.11
CA SER A 354 -25.13 9.89 13.14
C SER A 354 -23.99 9.03 12.58
N ALA A 355 -22.86 8.98 13.30
CA ALA A 355 -21.77 8.05 12.98
C ALA A 355 -22.24 6.59 12.89
N GLN A 356 -23.15 6.16 13.76
CA GLN A 356 -23.72 4.80 13.73
C GLN A 356 -24.53 4.54 12.46
N ASP A 357 -25.32 5.51 12.03
CA ASP A 357 -26.13 5.41 10.81
C ASP A 357 -25.24 5.33 9.57
N PHE A 358 -24.19 6.16 9.50
CA PHE A 358 -23.17 6.07 8.45
C PHE A 358 -22.48 4.71 8.44
N HIS A 359 -22.06 4.20 9.60
CA HIS A 359 -21.45 2.87 9.70
C HIS A 359 -22.36 1.78 9.11
N GLN A 360 -23.62 1.73 9.54
CA GLN A 360 -24.59 0.72 9.09
C GLN A 360 -24.86 0.81 7.59
N LYS A 361 -24.93 2.03 7.05
CA LYS A 361 -25.06 2.28 5.61
C LYS A 361 -23.84 1.78 4.84
N MET A 362 -22.63 2.03 5.34
CA MET A 362 -21.41 1.54 4.70
C MET A 362 -21.28 0.02 4.78
N VAL A 363 -21.66 -0.61 5.91
CA VAL A 363 -21.74 -2.08 6.01
C VAL A 363 -22.76 -2.66 5.02
N SER A 364 -23.90 -2.01 4.84
CA SER A 364 -24.90 -2.40 3.84
C SER A 364 -24.34 -2.31 2.42
N ALA A 365 -23.71 -1.19 2.07
CA ALA A 365 -23.06 -1.00 0.77
C ALA A 365 -21.92 -2.01 0.55
N TRP A 366 -21.14 -2.33 1.60
CA TRP A 366 -20.07 -3.33 1.56
C TRP A 366 -20.61 -4.71 1.21
N ASN A 367 -21.70 -5.11 1.86
CA ASN A 367 -22.37 -6.38 1.58
C ASN A 367 -22.94 -6.42 0.16
N SER A 368 -23.52 -5.31 -0.34
CA SER A 368 -23.98 -5.20 -1.74
C SER A 368 -22.83 -5.26 -2.75
N ALA A 369 -21.67 -4.68 -2.42
CA ALA A 369 -20.48 -4.76 -3.26
C ALA A 369 -19.99 -6.20 -3.39
N ASN A 370 -20.08 -6.98 -2.32
CA ASN A 370 -19.76 -8.41 -2.30
C ASN A 370 -18.36 -8.69 -2.88
N GLY A 371 -17.38 -7.88 -2.50
CA GLY A 371 -15.99 -8.04 -2.93
C GLY A 371 -15.69 -7.63 -4.37
N ARG A 372 -16.61 -6.97 -5.10
CA ARG A 372 -16.43 -6.68 -6.54
C ARG A 372 -15.79 -5.33 -6.85
N TYR A 373 -16.00 -4.34 -6.00
CA TYR A 373 -15.55 -2.96 -6.18
C TYR A 373 -15.37 -2.32 -4.80
N ASN A 374 -14.66 -1.19 -4.74
CA ASN A 374 -14.44 -0.45 -3.51
C ASN A 374 -15.46 0.68 -3.33
N LEU A 375 -15.57 1.18 -2.11
CA LEU A 375 -16.58 2.17 -1.72
C LEU A 375 -15.90 3.45 -1.27
N ASN A 376 -16.38 4.59 -1.75
CA ASN A 376 -15.98 5.90 -1.27
C ASN A 376 -17.23 6.70 -0.91
N LEU A 377 -17.39 7.08 0.35
CA LEU A 377 -18.42 8.02 0.76
C LEU A 377 -17.99 9.42 0.32
N ALA A 378 -18.43 9.83 -0.87
CA ALA A 378 -18.02 11.05 -1.54
C ALA A 378 -18.98 12.22 -1.26
N GLU A 379 -20.27 11.93 -1.14
CA GLU A 379 -21.27 12.98 -1.01
C GLU A 379 -22.29 12.65 0.07
N PRO A 380 -21.91 12.72 1.35
CA PRO A 380 -22.88 12.81 2.43
C PRO A 380 -23.56 14.18 2.38
N ALA A 381 -24.57 14.30 1.53
CA ALA A 381 -25.26 15.56 1.25
C ALA A 381 -25.90 16.19 2.52
N GLY A 382 -26.26 17.46 2.40
CA GLY A 382 -26.89 18.25 3.48
C GLY A 382 -25.98 18.70 4.62
N GLY A 383 -24.65 18.64 4.48
CA GLY A 383 -23.71 19.04 5.54
C GLY A 383 -23.71 18.10 6.76
N SER A 384 -24.07 16.84 6.53
CA SER A 384 -24.32 15.84 7.57
C SER A 384 -23.05 15.37 8.29
N VAL A 385 -21.86 15.65 7.72
CA VAL A 385 -20.56 15.37 8.36
C VAL A 385 -20.13 16.53 9.24
N GLY A 386 -20.19 17.77 8.73
CA GLY A 386 -19.79 18.99 9.43
C GLY A 386 -18.31 19.02 9.80
N THR A 387 -17.90 19.93 10.69
CA THR A 387 -16.46 20.20 10.99
C THR A 387 -16.09 20.03 12.48
N GLY A 388 -16.79 19.15 13.20
CA GLY A 388 -16.61 18.94 14.65
C GLY A 388 -16.24 17.51 15.07
N VAL A 389 -16.38 17.20 16.36
CA VAL A 389 -16.15 15.85 16.92
C VAL A 389 -16.99 14.78 16.22
N ASN A 390 -18.23 15.12 15.84
CA ASN A 390 -19.10 14.22 15.10
C ASN A 390 -18.51 13.88 13.72
N ALA A 391 -17.88 14.83 13.05
CA ALA A 391 -17.25 14.63 11.75
C ALA A 391 -16.12 13.59 11.81
N ARG A 392 -15.24 13.71 12.81
CA ARG A 392 -14.19 12.71 13.08
C ARG A 392 -14.80 11.31 13.30
N ARG A 393 -15.85 11.23 14.11
CA ARG A 393 -16.51 9.95 14.40
C ARG A 393 -17.19 9.36 13.16
N ILE A 394 -17.72 10.18 12.27
CA ILE A 394 -18.29 9.75 10.99
C ILE A 394 -17.20 9.20 10.08
N ILE A 395 -16.05 9.87 9.92
CA ILE A 395 -14.97 9.34 9.06
C ILE A 395 -14.45 7.99 9.57
N TRP A 396 -14.31 7.83 10.89
CA TRP A 396 -13.95 6.54 11.49
C TRP A 396 -15.04 5.48 11.33
N ALA A 397 -16.30 5.85 11.56
CA ALA A 397 -17.43 4.94 11.42
C ALA A 397 -17.60 4.42 9.99
N SER A 398 -17.45 5.29 8.99
CA SER A 398 -17.49 4.93 7.57
C SER A 398 -16.30 4.03 7.19
N ALA A 399 -15.09 4.36 7.65
CA ALA A 399 -13.90 3.52 7.43
C ALA A 399 -14.04 2.13 8.04
N MET A 400 -14.57 2.05 9.27
CA MET A 400 -14.85 0.78 9.93
C MET A 400 -16.00 0.01 9.27
N GLY A 401 -16.86 0.69 8.49
CA GLY A 401 -17.87 0.08 7.62
C GLY A 401 -17.31 -0.37 6.27
N GLY A 402 -16.01 -0.20 6.03
CA GLY A 402 -15.33 -0.68 4.83
C GLY A 402 -15.27 0.34 3.67
N ALA A 403 -15.51 1.63 3.93
CA ALA A 403 -15.50 2.66 2.90
C ALA A 403 -14.37 3.68 3.09
N TYR A 404 -13.83 4.20 1.99
CA TYR A 404 -13.11 5.47 1.98
C TYR A 404 -14.08 6.62 2.24
N ILE A 405 -13.55 7.81 2.50
CA ILE A 405 -14.38 8.98 2.73
C ILE A 405 -13.74 10.27 2.23
N MET A 406 -14.51 11.03 1.46
CA MET A 406 -14.17 12.39 1.04
C MET A 406 -15.44 13.22 1.15
N PRO A 407 -15.73 13.87 2.28
CA PRO A 407 -17.00 14.56 2.48
C PRO A 407 -17.13 15.78 1.56
N ILE A 408 -18.21 15.86 0.77
CA ILE A 408 -18.52 17.01 -0.09
C ILE A 408 -18.61 18.34 0.68
N ASP A 409 -19.02 18.33 1.95
CA ASP A 409 -19.12 19.55 2.75
C ASP A 409 -17.77 20.01 3.33
N TRP A 410 -16.68 19.30 3.01
CA TRP A 410 -15.32 19.67 3.37
C TRP A 410 -14.60 20.34 2.21
N ASP A 411 -14.81 21.65 2.07
CA ASP A 411 -14.00 22.49 1.20
C ASP A 411 -12.61 22.74 1.81
N ILE A 412 -11.54 22.65 1.01
CA ILE A 412 -10.17 22.91 1.47
C ILE A 412 -10.02 24.32 2.06
N VAL A 413 -10.70 25.34 1.55
CA VAL A 413 -10.54 26.72 2.07
C VAL A 413 -11.11 26.81 3.48
N SER A 414 -12.38 26.46 3.64
CA SER A 414 -13.16 26.64 4.87
C SER A 414 -12.90 25.57 5.93
N THR A 415 -12.47 24.38 5.54
CA THR A 415 -12.18 23.29 6.48
C THR A 415 -10.94 23.59 7.32
N PRO A 416 -11.02 23.55 8.66
CA PRO A 416 -9.86 23.77 9.53
C PRO A 416 -8.76 22.71 9.32
N ASN A 417 -7.49 23.11 9.48
CA ASN A 417 -6.35 22.19 9.37
C ASN A 417 -6.47 20.98 10.30
N GLU A 418 -7.08 21.17 11.46
CA GLU A 418 -7.32 20.12 12.46
C GLU A 418 -8.22 19.01 11.91
N ARG A 419 -9.22 19.33 11.08
CA ARG A 419 -10.14 18.33 10.50
C ARG A 419 -9.49 17.54 9.39
N LEU A 420 -8.74 18.23 8.52
CA LEU A 420 -7.91 17.56 7.51
C LEU A 420 -6.84 16.67 8.17
N LYS A 421 -6.28 17.07 9.31
CA LYS A 421 -5.33 16.25 10.08
C LYS A 421 -5.96 14.96 10.60
N GLU A 422 -7.20 14.99 11.03
CA GLU A 422 -7.92 13.79 11.45
C GLU A 422 -8.13 12.80 10.30
N CYS A 423 -8.38 13.30 9.07
CA CYS A 423 -8.33 12.47 7.86
C CYS A 423 -6.93 11.87 7.64
N GLY A 424 -5.88 12.68 7.83
CA GLY A 424 -4.50 12.21 7.75
C GLY A 424 -4.18 11.11 8.77
N TYR A 425 -4.65 11.22 10.00
CA TYR A 425 -4.47 10.18 11.02
C TYR A 425 -5.19 8.88 10.64
N LEU A 426 -6.41 8.98 10.09
CA LEU A 426 -7.18 7.84 9.59
C LEU A 426 -6.42 7.11 8.46
N ALA A 427 -6.01 7.84 7.43
CA ALA A 427 -5.28 7.30 6.29
C ALA A 427 -3.97 6.63 6.74
N GLN A 428 -3.15 7.34 7.52
CA GLN A 428 -1.89 6.81 8.04
C GLN A 428 -2.08 5.58 8.94
N PHE A 429 -3.21 5.46 9.65
CA PHE A 429 -3.46 4.28 10.48
C PHE A 429 -3.70 3.06 9.60
N PHE A 430 -4.62 3.17 8.64
CA PHE A 430 -4.96 2.07 7.74
C PHE A 430 -3.80 1.68 6.81
N GLU A 431 -2.99 2.64 6.37
CA GLU A 431 -1.78 2.35 5.59
C GLU A 431 -0.66 1.69 6.41
N SER A 432 -0.71 1.76 7.74
CA SER A 432 0.30 1.15 8.62
C SER A 432 -0.02 -0.30 9.02
N ILE A 433 -1.16 -0.84 8.59
CA ILE A 433 -1.65 -2.16 8.96
C ILE A 433 -1.93 -3.01 7.72
N ARG A 434 -2.16 -4.31 7.92
CA ARG A 434 -2.62 -5.22 6.85
C ARG A 434 -4.09 -4.95 6.51
N LEU A 435 -4.37 -3.89 5.76
CA LEU A 435 -5.72 -3.44 5.38
C LEU A 435 -6.44 -4.44 4.46
N GLU A 436 -5.74 -4.95 3.46
CA GLU A 436 -6.37 -5.54 2.26
C GLU A 436 -7.28 -6.74 2.53
N THR A 437 -7.09 -7.45 3.65
CA THR A 437 -7.89 -8.63 3.99
C THR A 437 -9.01 -8.35 4.98
N LEU A 438 -9.07 -7.13 5.51
CA LEU A 438 -10.07 -6.75 6.51
C LEU A 438 -11.44 -6.50 5.88
N SER A 439 -12.48 -6.95 6.57
CA SER A 439 -13.89 -6.67 6.29
C SER A 439 -14.66 -6.31 7.56
N PRO A 440 -15.82 -5.62 7.50
CA PRO A 440 -16.67 -5.36 8.66
C PRO A 440 -17.18 -6.66 9.31
N HIS A 441 -17.07 -6.72 10.65
CA HIS A 441 -17.38 -7.89 11.47
C HIS A 441 -17.91 -7.48 12.87
N ASP A 442 -18.99 -6.71 12.91
CA ASP A 442 -19.58 -6.21 14.16
C ASP A 442 -20.09 -7.31 15.10
N GLU A 443 -20.38 -8.51 14.59
CA GLU A 443 -20.70 -9.67 15.43
C GLU A 443 -19.57 -10.02 16.41
N LEU A 444 -18.33 -9.63 16.08
CA LEU A 444 -17.14 -9.84 16.90
C LEU A 444 -16.95 -8.77 17.99
N ILE A 445 -17.81 -7.76 18.11
CA ILE A 445 -17.66 -6.71 19.14
C ILE A 445 -17.64 -7.29 20.56
N ALA A 446 -16.65 -6.87 21.37
CA ALA A 446 -16.60 -7.10 22.81
C ALA A 446 -16.02 -5.87 23.56
N GLY A 447 -16.23 -5.80 24.88
CA GLY A 447 -15.73 -4.69 25.70
C GLY A 447 -16.39 -3.35 25.33
N ASN A 448 -15.59 -2.30 25.14
CA ASN A 448 -16.03 -0.99 24.65
C ASN A 448 -15.84 -0.80 23.13
N SER A 449 -15.58 -1.86 22.38
CA SER A 449 -15.58 -1.78 20.92
C SER A 449 -16.98 -1.38 20.42
N GLN A 450 -17.02 -0.51 19.43
CA GLN A 450 -18.22 -0.07 18.74
C GLN A 450 -18.31 -0.62 17.33
N TYR A 451 -17.19 -0.67 16.62
CA TYR A 451 -17.08 -1.23 15.27
C TYR A 451 -15.86 -2.14 15.19
N VAL A 452 -15.96 -3.19 14.39
CA VAL A 452 -14.83 -4.12 14.18
C VAL A 452 -14.64 -4.36 12.68
N LEU A 453 -13.41 -4.21 12.22
CA LEU A 453 -12.93 -4.81 10.98
C LEU A 453 -12.08 -6.04 11.35
N ALA A 454 -12.19 -7.13 10.61
CA ALA A 454 -11.40 -8.32 10.88
C ALA A 454 -11.06 -9.12 9.62
N ASP A 455 -9.98 -9.88 9.71
CA ASP A 455 -9.74 -11.09 8.92
C ASP A 455 -9.59 -12.23 9.95
N PRO A 456 -10.70 -12.91 10.31
CA PRO A 456 -10.67 -13.95 11.32
C PRO A 456 -9.72 -15.11 10.96
N GLY A 457 -9.56 -15.38 9.66
CA GLY A 457 -8.68 -16.43 9.13
C GLY A 457 -7.20 -16.12 9.32
N SER A 458 -6.82 -14.84 9.19
CA SER A 458 -5.45 -14.37 9.45
C SER A 458 -5.21 -13.86 10.87
N HIS A 459 -6.22 -13.93 11.74
CA HIS A 459 -6.20 -13.44 13.12
C HIS A 459 -5.82 -11.94 13.21
N LEU A 460 -6.36 -11.16 12.29
CA LEU A 460 -6.22 -9.71 12.26
C LEU A 460 -7.53 -9.05 12.66
N PHE A 461 -7.42 -8.03 13.51
CA PHE A 461 -8.58 -7.32 14.00
C PHE A 461 -8.25 -5.83 14.12
N VAL A 462 -9.22 -4.98 13.81
CA VAL A 462 -9.22 -3.56 14.15
C VAL A 462 -10.50 -3.32 14.93
N ALA A 463 -10.39 -2.76 16.12
CA ALA A 463 -11.53 -2.38 16.94
C ALA A 463 -11.47 -0.88 17.24
N TYR A 464 -12.58 -0.19 17.01
CA TYR A 464 -12.72 1.24 17.27
C TYR A 464 -13.72 1.47 18.41
N GLY A 465 -13.48 2.47 19.26
CA GLY A 465 -14.43 2.93 20.26
C GLY A 465 -14.38 4.44 20.44
N SER A 466 -15.53 5.10 20.28
CA SER A 466 -15.62 6.57 20.31
C SER A 466 -15.59 7.19 21.71
N ASN A 467 -15.78 6.36 22.74
CA ASN A 467 -15.72 6.74 24.15
C ASN A 467 -15.37 5.51 25.02
N ALA A 468 -14.22 4.91 24.76
CA ALA A 468 -13.71 3.77 25.50
C ALA A 468 -13.17 4.21 26.87
N THR A 469 -14.02 4.10 27.91
CA THR A 469 -13.61 4.30 29.31
C THR A 469 -12.90 3.06 29.88
N SER A 470 -12.96 1.94 29.16
CA SER A 470 -12.29 0.67 29.47
C SER A 470 -11.67 0.04 28.21
N ASN A 471 -11.41 -1.25 28.25
CA ASN A 471 -10.74 -2.02 27.21
C ASN A 471 -11.61 -2.17 25.95
N LEU A 472 -10.99 -2.05 24.78
CA LEU A 472 -11.57 -2.54 23.54
C LEU A 472 -11.39 -4.05 23.45
N GLY A 473 -12.26 -4.74 22.72
CA GLY A 473 -12.16 -6.18 22.61
C GLY A 473 -12.86 -6.79 21.41
N ILE A 474 -12.58 -8.07 21.21
CA ILE A 474 -13.17 -8.90 20.18
C ILE A 474 -13.64 -10.24 20.75
N LYS A 475 -14.70 -10.82 20.19
CA LYS A 475 -15.14 -12.19 20.45
C LYS A 475 -14.35 -13.16 19.57
N GLY A 476 -14.20 -14.40 20.03
CA GLY A 476 -13.59 -15.48 19.24
C GLY A 476 -12.10 -15.34 18.96
N ALA A 477 -11.38 -14.49 19.71
CA ALA A 477 -9.93 -14.41 19.63
C ALA A 477 -9.30 -15.74 20.07
N LEU A 478 -8.32 -16.24 19.32
CA LEU A 478 -7.55 -17.42 19.73
C LEU A 478 -6.61 -17.09 20.89
N SER A 479 -6.27 -18.08 21.71
CA SER A 479 -5.19 -17.93 22.68
C SER A 479 -3.84 -17.63 21.99
N GLY A 480 -2.96 -16.91 22.68
CA GLY A 480 -1.63 -16.55 22.19
C GLY A 480 -1.28 -15.09 22.44
N THR A 481 -0.13 -14.67 21.91
CA THR A 481 0.33 -13.29 21.99
C THR A 481 -0.17 -12.50 20.79
N TYR A 482 -0.56 -11.26 21.01
CA TYR A 482 -1.00 -10.30 20.01
C TYR A 482 -0.07 -9.09 20.04
N ASN A 483 0.38 -8.64 18.88
CA ASN A 483 0.95 -7.31 18.71
C ASN A 483 -0.22 -6.35 18.54
N LEU A 484 -0.29 -5.36 19.43
CA LEU A 484 -1.31 -4.32 19.39
C LEU A 484 -0.69 -3.00 18.96
N VAL A 485 -1.37 -2.29 18.07
CA VAL A 485 -1.07 -0.90 17.73
C VAL A 485 -2.31 -0.07 18.07
N TRP A 486 -2.20 0.70 19.14
CA TRP A 486 -3.23 1.65 19.55
C TRP A 486 -2.99 3.00 18.91
N MET A 487 -4.07 3.70 18.60
CA MET A 487 -4.02 5.11 18.24
C MET A 487 -5.15 5.87 18.93
N ASP A 488 -4.80 7.01 19.51
CA ASP A 488 -5.77 8.05 19.88
C ASP A 488 -6.15 8.80 18.61
N THR A 489 -7.43 8.71 18.24
CA THR A 489 -7.95 9.23 16.97
C THR A 489 -8.02 10.76 16.92
N VAL A 490 -7.94 11.43 18.08
CA VAL A 490 -8.00 12.89 18.20
C VAL A 490 -6.61 13.49 18.02
N SER A 491 -5.61 12.90 18.68
CA SER A 491 -4.23 13.41 18.70
C SER A 491 -3.31 12.76 17.67
N GLY A 492 -3.69 11.61 17.13
CA GLY A 492 -2.82 10.78 16.29
C GLY A 492 -1.74 10.02 17.07
N GLN A 493 -1.70 10.15 18.41
CA GLN A 493 -0.71 9.47 19.24
C GLN A 493 -0.87 7.95 19.15
N ARG A 494 0.25 7.24 18.93
CA ARG A 494 0.28 5.78 18.83
C ARG A 494 1.02 5.12 19.99
N VAL A 495 0.56 3.94 20.38
CA VAL A 495 1.22 3.09 21.38
C VAL A 495 1.20 1.65 20.90
N SER A 496 2.38 1.05 20.75
CA SER A 496 2.51 -0.38 20.51
C SER A 496 2.63 -1.14 21.83
N GLN A 497 1.94 -2.26 21.95
CA GLN A 497 2.05 -3.15 23.11
C GLN A 497 1.88 -4.62 22.70
N GLN A 498 2.34 -5.53 23.55
CA GLN A 498 2.02 -6.95 23.42
C GLN A 498 0.95 -7.35 24.43
N PHE A 499 0.04 -8.20 24.00
CA PHE A 499 -1.04 -8.72 24.83
C PHE A 499 -1.08 -10.25 24.75
N SER A 500 -1.05 -10.92 25.89
CA SER A 500 -1.16 -12.38 25.96
C SER A 500 -2.58 -12.78 26.35
N HIS A 501 -3.24 -13.53 25.47
CA HIS A 501 -4.56 -14.12 25.70
C HIS A 501 -4.42 -15.59 26.09
N SER A 502 -4.83 -15.96 27.31
CA SER A 502 -4.57 -17.28 27.89
C SER A 502 -5.45 -18.41 27.32
N SER A 503 -6.65 -18.11 26.83
CA SER A 503 -7.61 -19.09 26.34
C SER A 503 -8.44 -18.51 25.21
N THR A 504 -8.77 -19.29 24.19
CA THR A 504 -9.64 -18.85 23.09
C THR A 504 -11.00 -18.36 23.62
N GLY A 505 -11.48 -17.21 23.15
CA GLY A 505 -12.73 -16.60 23.59
C GLY A 505 -12.75 -15.09 23.41
N ASN A 506 -13.34 -14.36 24.35
CA ASN A 506 -13.37 -12.90 24.29
C ASN A 506 -12.02 -12.34 24.74
N ALA A 507 -11.32 -11.62 23.86
CA ALA A 507 -10.11 -10.87 24.19
C ALA A 507 -10.47 -9.42 24.50
N LEU A 508 -10.06 -8.93 25.67
CA LEU A 508 -10.15 -7.52 26.06
C LEU A 508 -8.75 -6.92 26.08
N PHE A 509 -8.45 -6.09 25.09
CA PHE A 509 -7.17 -5.43 24.90
C PHE A 509 -7.04 -4.23 25.87
N PRO A 510 -6.05 -4.22 26.77
CA PRO A 510 -5.87 -3.14 27.75
C PRO A 510 -5.65 -1.78 27.07
N LYS A 511 -6.52 -0.80 27.29
CA LYS A 511 -6.32 0.56 26.74
C LYS A 511 -5.15 1.24 27.45
N PRO A 512 -4.14 1.79 26.74
CA PRO A 512 -3.07 2.56 27.37
C PRO A 512 -3.59 3.80 28.11
N ALA A 513 -3.09 4.04 29.32
CA ALA A 513 -3.57 5.11 30.20
C ALA A 513 -3.27 6.54 29.68
N ASN A 514 -2.28 6.68 28.81
CA ASN A 514 -1.87 7.95 28.21
C ASN A 514 -2.69 8.33 26.97
N LEU A 515 -3.60 7.48 26.50
CA LEU A 515 -4.51 7.79 25.39
C LEU A 515 -5.86 8.27 25.93
N GLY A 516 -6.53 9.14 25.18
CA GLY A 516 -7.90 9.57 25.43
C GLY A 516 -8.92 8.45 25.29
N ASN A 517 -10.20 8.82 25.22
CA ASN A 517 -11.29 7.85 25.14
C ASN A 517 -11.72 7.53 23.70
N GLU A 518 -11.29 8.30 22.71
CA GLU A 518 -11.60 8.01 21.29
C GLU A 518 -10.42 7.31 20.64
N VAL A 519 -10.48 5.98 20.59
CA VAL A 519 -9.32 5.14 20.28
C VAL A 519 -9.65 4.04 19.28
N VAL A 520 -8.63 3.62 18.55
CA VAL A 520 -8.63 2.42 17.73
C VAL A 520 -7.48 1.51 18.15
N VAL A 521 -7.67 0.20 18.08
CA VAL A 521 -6.62 -0.81 18.24
C VAL A 521 -6.60 -1.73 17.04
N TYR A 522 -5.45 -1.84 16.39
CA TYR A 522 -5.12 -2.97 15.53
C TYR A 522 -4.50 -4.07 16.37
N ALA A 523 -5.01 -5.28 16.26
CA ALA A 523 -4.53 -6.47 16.95
C ALA A 523 -4.21 -7.56 15.92
N GLU A 524 -2.93 -7.93 15.86
CA GLU A 524 -2.45 -9.03 15.04
C GLU A 524 -1.93 -10.13 15.96
N ARG A 525 -2.51 -11.32 15.87
CA ARG A 525 -1.96 -12.47 16.60
C ARG A 525 -0.55 -12.74 16.10
N VAL A 526 0.41 -12.73 17.00
CA VAL A 526 1.76 -13.16 16.70
C VAL A 526 1.71 -14.65 16.44
N VAL A 527 1.81 -15.01 15.17
CA VAL A 527 2.20 -16.37 14.79
C VAL A 527 3.69 -16.46 15.06
N THR A 528 4.06 -16.58 16.33
CA THR A 528 5.44 -16.89 16.68
C THR A 528 5.71 -18.29 16.13
N SER A 529 6.59 -18.41 15.13
CA SER A 529 7.53 -19.53 15.17
C SER A 529 8.16 -19.44 16.56
N PRO A 530 7.99 -20.44 17.44
CA PRO A 530 8.41 -20.32 18.83
C PRO A 530 9.85 -19.80 18.93
N ALA A 531 10.17 -19.03 19.97
CA ALA A 531 11.50 -18.44 20.16
C ALA A 531 12.65 -19.49 20.09
N ASN A 532 12.31 -20.77 20.26
CA ASN A 532 13.14 -21.94 20.05
C ASN A 532 12.60 -22.85 18.92
N GLN A 533 12.28 -22.29 17.75
CA GLN A 533 11.87 -23.11 16.61
C GLN A 533 13.04 -24.00 16.22
N VAL A 534 12.83 -25.31 16.31
CA VAL A 534 13.86 -26.29 16.04
C VAL A 534 13.94 -26.49 14.54
N PHE A 535 15.16 -26.42 14.02
CA PHE A 535 15.48 -26.75 12.64
C PHE A 535 16.31 -28.03 12.64
N PRO A 536 16.02 -28.99 11.74
CA PRO A 536 16.83 -30.18 11.64
C PRO A 536 18.27 -29.83 11.25
N GLY A 537 19.23 -30.57 11.80
CA GLY A 537 20.60 -30.58 11.31
C GLY A 537 20.72 -31.46 10.05
N ALA A 538 21.91 -32.06 9.87
CA ALA A 538 22.17 -33.00 8.77
C ALA A 538 21.22 -34.21 8.79
N SER A 539 20.73 -34.61 9.96
CA SER A 539 19.66 -35.59 10.14
C SER A 539 18.54 -34.99 10.97
N TRP A 540 17.29 -35.35 10.65
CA TRP A 540 16.14 -34.93 11.42
C TRP A 540 16.06 -35.67 12.75
N GLU A 541 15.99 -34.92 13.85
CA GLU A 541 15.82 -35.49 15.18
C GLU A 541 14.39 -36.04 15.40
N LYS A 542 14.31 -37.22 16.01
CA LYS A 542 13.04 -37.88 16.36
C LYS A 542 12.69 -37.67 17.83
N ARG A 543 11.43 -37.42 18.12
CA ARG A 543 10.88 -37.27 19.49
C ARG A 543 9.58 -38.07 19.64
N SER A 544 9.19 -38.35 20.88
CA SER A 544 7.93 -39.04 21.13
C SER A 544 6.75 -38.13 20.78
N ALA A 545 5.72 -38.69 20.14
CA ALA A 545 4.48 -37.96 19.88
C ALA A 545 3.79 -37.49 21.18
N SER A 546 3.93 -38.26 22.28
CA SER A 546 3.40 -37.89 23.60
C SER A 546 3.94 -36.58 24.15
N ASP A 547 5.13 -36.17 23.73
CA ASP A 547 5.79 -34.96 24.24
C ASP A 547 5.28 -33.69 23.52
N HIS A 548 4.55 -33.87 22.42
CA HIS A 548 4.17 -32.80 21.51
C HIS A 548 2.67 -32.73 21.19
N CYS A 549 1.91 -33.77 21.52
CA CYS A 549 0.50 -33.91 21.18
C CYS A 549 -0.25 -34.58 22.33
N GLN A 550 -1.47 -34.11 22.61
CA GLN A 550 -2.29 -34.57 23.74
C GLN A 550 -2.85 -35.98 23.49
N ILE A 551 -3.16 -36.32 22.24
CA ILE A 551 -3.76 -37.60 21.86
C ILE A 551 -2.90 -38.27 20.77
N PRO A 552 -1.69 -38.76 21.11
CA PRO A 552 -0.73 -39.27 20.12
C PRO A 552 -1.25 -40.47 19.33
N THR A 553 -2.18 -41.26 19.89
CA THR A 553 -2.82 -42.39 19.20
C THR A 553 -3.60 -41.98 17.95
N LYS A 554 -4.04 -40.72 17.84
CA LYS A 554 -4.67 -40.20 16.60
C LYS A 554 -3.66 -40.00 15.48
N LEU A 555 -2.39 -39.72 15.79
CA LEU A 555 -1.32 -39.71 14.78
C LEU A 555 -1.02 -41.13 14.26
N ASP A 556 -1.13 -42.14 15.14
CA ASP A 556 -1.01 -43.54 14.74
C ASP A 556 -2.16 -43.96 13.82
N GLN A 557 -3.38 -43.57 14.16
CA GLN A 557 -4.56 -43.80 13.33
C GLN A 557 -4.44 -43.10 11.97
N PHE A 558 -3.98 -41.85 11.95
CA PHE A 558 -3.71 -41.13 10.71
C PHE A 558 -2.70 -41.87 9.82
N ALA A 559 -1.56 -42.27 10.39
CA ALA A 559 -0.51 -43.00 9.67
C ALA A 559 -1.02 -44.36 9.14
N ALA A 560 -1.86 -45.07 9.91
CA ALA A 560 -2.48 -46.31 9.48
C ALA A 560 -3.49 -46.11 8.35
N ASN A 561 -4.34 -45.07 8.43
CA ASN A 561 -5.31 -44.73 7.41
C ASN A 561 -4.65 -44.34 6.08
N VAL A 562 -3.61 -43.51 6.15
CA VAL A 562 -2.87 -43.06 4.96
C VAL A 562 -2.03 -44.20 4.39
N GLY A 563 -1.39 -45.00 5.24
CA GLY A 563 -0.51 -46.09 4.81
C GLY A 563 0.67 -45.62 3.97
N GLY A 564 1.34 -46.54 3.28
CA GLY A 564 2.50 -46.22 2.44
C GLY A 564 3.73 -45.76 3.25
N VAL A 565 4.33 -44.62 2.87
CA VAL A 565 5.51 -44.05 3.53
C VAL A 565 5.28 -42.59 3.89
N GLY A 566 5.69 -42.15 5.08
CA GLY A 566 5.50 -40.76 5.47
C GLY A 566 6.11 -40.35 6.81
N VAL A 567 6.03 -39.05 7.07
CA VAL A 567 6.47 -38.40 8.31
C VAL A 567 5.46 -37.36 8.78
N ILE A 568 5.37 -37.20 10.10
CA ILE A 568 4.74 -36.06 10.76
C ILE A 568 5.85 -35.33 11.52
N VAL A 569 6.07 -34.08 11.14
CA VAL A 569 6.94 -33.12 11.81
C VAL A 569 6.09 -32.21 12.68
N LYS A 570 6.44 -32.09 13.95
CA LYS A 570 5.79 -31.19 14.90
C LYS A 570 6.86 -30.48 15.72
N ASN A 571 6.78 -29.15 15.80
CA ASN A 571 7.75 -28.32 16.52
C ASN A 571 9.21 -28.55 16.10
N GLY A 572 9.44 -28.96 14.85
CA GLY A 572 10.77 -29.18 14.29
C GLY A 572 11.35 -30.56 14.55
N TYR A 573 10.58 -31.49 15.13
CA TYR A 573 10.96 -32.89 15.33
C TYR A 573 10.07 -33.82 14.51
N ILE A 574 10.63 -34.93 14.02
CA ILE A 574 9.81 -36.03 13.52
C ILE A 574 9.18 -36.73 14.73
N VAL A 575 7.86 -36.61 14.86
CA VAL A 575 7.08 -37.23 15.95
C VAL A 575 6.41 -38.53 15.54
N LYS A 576 6.24 -38.73 14.23
CA LYS A 576 5.77 -39.99 13.64
C LYS A 576 6.48 -40.24 12.32
N GLU A 577 6.90 -41.47 12.12
CA GLU A 577 7.45 -41.97 10.87
C GLU A 577 6.84 -43.35 10.59
N TRP A 578 6.46 -43.64 9.35
CA TRP A 578 5.97 -44.96 8.96
C TRP A 578 6.48 -45.35 7.56
N GLY A 579 6.57 -46.67 7.36
CA GLY A 579 7.22 -47.23 6.17
C GLY A 579 8.68 -46.83 6.04
N ALA A 580 9.24 -46.97 4.84
CA ALA A 580 10.60 -46.53 4.52
C ALA A 580 10.62 -45.02 4.21
N ALA A 581 10.50 -44.16 5.24
CA ALA A 581 10.39 -42.72 5.05
C ALA A 581 11.64 -42.01 4.50
N ASN A 582 12.77 -42.72 4.37
CA ASN A 582 13.96 -42.28 3.64
C ASN A 582 13.93 -42.67 2.15
N SER A 583 12.97 -43.51 1.72
CA SER A 583 12.87 -43.91 0.33
C SER A 583 12.48 -42.71 -0.53
N ARG A 584 13.18 -42.54 -1.66
CA ARG A 584 12.84 -41.53 -2.68
C ARG A 584 11.74 -42.04 -3.61
N GLY A 585 11.06 -41.13 -4.27
CA GLY A 585 10.24 -41.41 -5.45
C GLY A 585 9.39 -40.22 -5.86
N ASP A 586 8.64 -40.37 -6.95
CA ASP A 586 7.88 -39.28 -7.57
C ASP A 586 6.79 -38.74 -6.61
N TRP A 587 6.67 -37.41 -6.57
CA TRP A 587 5.62 -36.69 -5.82
C TRP A 587 4.51 -36.14 -6.72
N ALA A 588 4.53 -36.49 -8.01
CA ALA A 588 3.53 -36.07 -8.97
C ALA A 588 3.28 -34.55 -8.94
N SER A 589 2.02 -34.12 -8.91
CA SER A 589 1.65 -32.71 -8.90
C SER A 589 2.03 -31.96 -7.62
N SER A 590 2.36 -32.65 -6.53
CA SER A 590 2.89 -31.99 -5.32
C SER A 590 4.27 -31.36 -5.52
N SER A 591 4.91 -31.61 -6.67
CA SER A 591 6.15 -30.93 -7.06
C SER A 591 5.99 -29.44 -7.38
N LYS A 592 4.82 -29.02 -7.84
CA LYS A 592 4.59 -27.68 -8.43
C LYS A 592 4.88 -26.51 -7.48
N PRO A 593 4.53 -26.56 -6.18
CA PRO A 593 4.94 -25.55 -5.20
C PRO A 593 6.42 -25.16 -5.18
N VAL A 594 7.32 -26.11 -5.52
CA VAL A 594 8.75 -25.81 -5.55
C VAL A 594 9.07 -24.86 -6.70
N MET A 595 8.34 -24.90 -7.82
CA MET A 595 8.50 -23.95 -8.92
C MET A 595 8.13 -22.52 -8.50
N SER A 596 7.01 -22.33 -7.79
CA SER A 596 6.67 -21.03 -7.19
C SER A 596 7.71 -20.55 -6.19
N THR A 597 8.28 -21.46 -5.40
CA THR A 597 9.37 -21.12 -4.49
C THR A 597 10.60 -20.61 -5.28
N LEU A 598 10.92 -21.24 -6.41
CA LEU A 598 12.00 -20.80 -7.29
C LEU A 598 11.70 -19.48 -8.02
N LEU A 599 10.43 -19.19 -8.36
CA LEU A 599 10.02 -17.87 -8.86
C LEU A 599 10.32 -16.78 -7.82
N PHE A 600 9.99 -17.02 -6.56
CA PHE A 600 10.24 -16.03 -5.50
C PHE A 600 11.73 -15.80 -5.26
N PHE A 601 12.55 -16.86 -5.31
CA PHE A 601 14.01 -16.70 -5.30
C PHE A 601 14.51 -15.88 -6.51
N ALA A 602 13.95 -16.10 -7.70
CA ALA A 602 14.36 -15.35 -8.89
C ALA A 602 14.06 -13.85 -8.73
N ILE A 603 12.93 -13.52 -8.13
CA ILE A 603 12.54 -12.14 -7.82
C ILE A 603 13.49 -11.54 -6.78
N GLN A 604 13.72 -12.26 -5.67
CA GLN A 604 14.64 -11.80 -4.61
C GLN A 604 16.07 -11.57 -5.13
N GLU A 605 16.51 -12.39 -6.09
CA GLU A 605 17.83 -12.29 -6.72
C GLU A 605 17.89 -11.24 -7.84
N GLY A 606 16.81 -10.49 -8.08
CA GLY A 606 16.74 -9.47 -9.12
C GLY A 606 16.79 -10.03 -10.55
N LYS A 607 16.54 -11.33 -10.74
CA LYS A 607 16.47 -11.98 -12.06
C LYS A 607 15.12 -11.77 -12.74
N LEU A 608 14.09 -11.54 -11.93
CA LEU A 608 12.77 -11.09 -12.32
C LEU A 608 12.40 -9.90 -11.42
N SER A 609 11.60 -8.98 -11.95
CA SER A 609 11.11 -7.83 -11.19
C SER A 609 9.91 -8.19 -10.33
N SER A 610 9.03 -9.07 -10.84
CA SER A 610 7.80 -9.47 -10.16
C SER A 610 7.17 -10.72 -10.82
N PRO A 611 6.12 -11.30 -10.23
CA PRO A 611 5.33 -12.34 -10.89
C PRO A 611 4.62 -11.87 -12.17
N ASN A 612 4.57 -10.57 -12.44
CA ASN A 612 3.91 -9.97 -13.62
C ASN A 612 4.85 -9.90 -14.84
N ASP A 613 6.11 -10.32 -14.69
CA ASP A 613 7.02 -10.36 -15.83
C ASP A 613 6.49 -11.33 -16.90
N LYS A 614 6.51 -10.87 -18.15
CA LYS A 614 6.07 -11.68 -19.29
C LYS A 614 7.08 -12.77 -19.60
N VAL A 615 6.59 -13.99 -19.80
CA VAL A 615 7.40 -15.16 -20.12
C VAL A 615 8.09 -15.02 -21.49
N VAL A 616 7.44 -14.33 -22.44
CA VAL A 616 7.99 -14.09 -23.79
C VAL A 616 9.35 -13.37 -23.78
N ASN A 617 9.65 -12.59 -22.75
CA ASN A 617 10.89 -11.83 -22.63
C ASN A 617 12.15 -12.72 -22.48
N LEU A 618 11.97 -14.03 -22.24
CA LEU A 618 13.06 -15.02 -22.22
C LEU A 618 13.38 -15.64 -23.59
N GLY A 619 12.89 -15.04 -24.68
CA GLY A 619 13.12 -15.52 -26.04
C GLY A 619 12.29 -16.76 -26.41
N TRP A 620 11.11 -16.92 -25.80
CA TRP A 620 10.15 -17.94 -26.24
C TRP A 620 9.43 -17.47 -27.51
N ASN A 621 9.25 -18.38 -28.47
CA ASN A 621 8.43 -18.15 -29.68
C ASN A 621 6.93 -18.25 -29.38
N LEU A 622 6.46 -17.60 -28.31
CA LEU A 622 5.04 -17.54 -27.97
C LEU A 622 4.28 -16.76 -29.06
N SER A 623 3.11 -17.28 -29.44
CA SER A 623 2.29 -16.70 -30.51
C SER A 623 0.91 -16.31 -30.01
N GLY A 624 0.25 -15.39 -30.72
CA GLY A 624 -1.11 -14.95 -30.41
C GLY A 624 -1.27 -14.50 -28.95
N LYS A 625 -2.37 -14.95 -28.32
CA LYS A 625 -2.72 -14.64 -26.91
C LYS A 625 -1.66 -15.06 -25.90
N ASP A 626 -0.84 -16.07 -26.20
CA ASP A 626 0.10 -16.61 -25.22
C ASP A 626 1.33 -15.70 -25.04
N ARG A 627 1.51 -14.69 -25.90
CA ARG A 627 2.54 -13.64 -25.74
C ARG A 627 2.35 -12.82 -24.47
N ASP A 628 1.13 -12.81 -23.92
CA ASP A 628 0.78 -12.09 -22.70
C ASP A 628 0.82 -12.98 -21.45
N ILE A 629 1.31 -14.23 -21.56
CA ILE A 629 1.56 -15.08 -20.39
C ILE A 629 2.61 -14.41 -19.50
N GLN A 630 2.28 -14.35 -18.21
CA GLN A 630 3.12 -13.85 -17.13
C GLN A 630 3.36 -14.99 -16.15
N TYR A 631 4.35 -14.87 -15.27
CA TYR A 631 4.65 -15.94 -14.31
C TYR A 631 3.50 -16.24 -13.36
N HIS A 632 2.77 -15.22 -12.89
CA HIS A 632 1.60 -15.44 -12.04
C HIS A 632 0.50 -16.22 -12.77
N HIS A 633 0.39 -16.08 -14.10
CA HIS A 633 -0.57 -16.87 -14.87
C HIS A 633 -0.24 -18.37 -14.85
N LEU A 634 1.05 -18.71 -14.93
CA LEU A 634 1.53 -20.10 -14.85
C LEU A 634 1.41 -20.66 -13.42
N ALA A 635 1.85 -19.89 -12.43
CA ALA A 635 1.80 -20.27 -11.02
C ALA A 635 0.36 -20.46 -10.50
N ASN A 636 -0.60 -19.75 -11.08
CA ASN A 636 -2.01 -19.83 -10.75
C ASN A 636 -2.83 -20.63 -11.77
N MET A 637 -2.24 -21.42 -12.68
CA MET A 637 -3.00 -22.29 -13.59
C MET A 637 -4.08 -21.57 -14.43
N ILE A 638 -3.81 -20.33 -14.81
CA ILE A 638 -4.71 -19.45 -15.60
C ILE A 638 -4.01 -18.91 -16.85
N SER A 639 -2.94 -19.56 -17.32
CA SER A 639 -2.16 -19.07 -18.47
C SER A 639 -2.87 -19.21 -19.81
N GLY A 640 -3.88 -20.08 -19.89
CA GLY A 640 -4.51 -20.41 -21.15
C GLY A 640 -3.61 -21.17 -22.13
N TYR A 641 -2.39 -21.59 -21.77
CA TYR A 641 -1.51 -22.31 -22.69
C TYR A 641 -2.18 -23.63 -23.13
N MET A 642 -2.29 -23.87 -24.45
CA MET A 642 -3.09 -24.96 -25.05
C MET A 642 -4.61 -24.92 -24.77
N ARG A 643 -5.11 -23.84 -24.17
CA ARG A 643 -6.53 -23.59 -23.95
C ARG A 643 -6.98 -22.44 -24.85
N ALA A 644 -8.26 -22.41 -25.21
CA ALA A 644 -8.79 -21.40 -26.14
C ALA A 644 -8.70 -19.97 -25.56
N GLU A 645 -8.75 -19.84 -24.24
CA GLU A 645 -8.87 -18.59 -23.54
C GLU A 645 -7.54 -17.84 -23.38
N ALA A 646 -7.60 -16.51 -23.25
CA ALA A 646 -6.44 -15.67 -23.01
C ALA A 646 -5.87 -15.90 -21.58
N PRO A 647 -4.61 -15.53 -21.33
CA PRO A 647 -4.06 -15.55 -19.98
C PRO A 647 -4.94 -14.73 -19.02
N GLY A 648 -5.25 -15.30 -17.85
CA GLY A 648 -6.03 -14.67 -16.79
C GLY A 648 -7.55 -14.87 -16.88
N THR A 649 -8.10 -15.29 -18.03
CA THR A 649 -9.55 -15.26 -18.24
C THR A 649 -10.27 -16.55 -17.86
N ALA A 650 -9.55 -17.67 -17.71
CA ALA A 650 -10.15 -18.95 -17.31
C ALA A 650 -9.18 -19.84 -16.54
N TRP A 651 -9.72 -20.63 -15.62
CA TRP A 651 -9.01 -21.65 -14.84
C TRP A 651 -8.89 -22.97 -15.60
N ALA A 652 -7.69 -23.54 -15.60
CA ALA A 652 -7.42 -24.89 -16.08
C ALA A 652 -6.22 -25.51 -15.35
N TYR A 653 -6.43 -26.60 -14.62
CA TYR A 653 -5.31 -27.30 -13.95
C TYR A 653 -4.45 -28.03 -15.00
N ASN A 654 -3.36 -27.38 -15.43
CA ASN A 654 -2.73 -27.61 -16.73
C ASN A 654 -1.24 -27.96 -16.61
N ASP A 655 -0.86 -29.20 -16.95
CA ASP A 655 0.53 -29.67 -16.81
C ASP A 655 1.44 -29.26 -17.97
N TYR A 656 0.89 -28.86 -19.12
CA TYR A 656 1.69 -28.26 -20.20
C TYR A 656 2.11 -26.83 -19.81
N ALA A 657 1.23 -26.08 -19.15
CA ALA A 657 1.59 -24.78 -18.58
C ALA A 657 2.67 -24.91 -17.49
N ILE A 658 2.61 -25.94 -16.64
CA ILE A 658 3.65 -26.20 -15.64
C ILE A 658 4.97 -26.60 -16.29
N GLN A 659 4.95 -27.33 -17.40
CA GLN A 659 6.17 -27.62 -18.14
C GLN A 659 6.79 -26.34 -18.73
N LEU A 660 5.98 -25.44 -19.30
CA LEU A 660 6.44 -24.12 -19.75
C LEU A 660 7.05 -23.33 -18.59
N TYR A 661 6.45 -23.41 -17.41
CA TYR A 661 6.92 -22.73 -16.20
C TYR A 661 8.29 -23.26 -15.75
N ALA A 662 8.45 -24.58 -15.67
CA ALA A 662 9.71 -25.22 -15.32
C ALA A 662 10.85 -24.81 -16.26
N GLU A 663 10.62 -24.90 -17.57
CA GLU A 663 11.62 -24.53 -18.59
C GLU A 663 11.92 -23.03 -18.61
N SER A 664 10.90 -22.19 -18.34
CA SER A 664 11.10 -20.74 -18.21
C SER A 664 11.96 -20.40 -16.99
N LEU A 665 11.71 -21.02 -15.83
CA LEU A 665 12.55 -20.81 -14.65
C LEU A 665 14.00 -21.25 -14.90
N LYS A 666 14.23 -22.38 -15.58
CA LYS A 666 15.60 -22.77 -15.99
C LYS A 666 16.27 -21.66 -16.81
N LYS A 667 15.57 -21.07 -17.78
CA LYS A 667 16.08 -19.94 -18.58
C LYS A 667 16.39 -18.71 -17.72
N VAL A 668 15.54 -18.34 -16.76
CA VAL A 668 15.81 -17.24 -15.79
C VAL A 668 17.13 -17.44 -15.06
N TYR A 669 17.43 -18.69 -14.70
CA TYR A 669 18.65 -19.05 -13.99
C TYR A 669 19.86 -19.31 -14.89
N GLY A 670 19.76 -19.06 -16.19
CA GLY A 670 20.86 -19.25 -17.15
C GLY A 670 21.06 -20.71 -17.60
N GLY A 671 20.06 -21.57 -17.38
CA GLY A 671 20.07 -23.00 -17.73
C GLY A 671 20.31 -23.93 -16.53
N GLY A 672 20.64 -25.20 -16.82
CA GLY A 672 20.88 -26.24 -15.82
C GLY A 672 19.63 -27.04 -15.42
N SER A 673 19.81 -27.99 -14.51
CA SER A 673 18.70 -28.80 -13.97
C SER A 673 17.94 -28.06 -12.88
N LEU A 674 16.64 -28.33 -12.71
CA LEU A 674 15.90 -27.79 -11.55
C LEU A 674 16.50 -28.25 -10.23
N ASN A 675 17.08 -29.45 -10.17
CA ASN A 675 17.81 -29.91 -8.98
C ASN A 675 18.93 -28.93 -8.61
N SER A 676 19.88 -28.69 -9.53
CA SER A 676 21.02 -27.80 -9.29
C SER A 676 20.61 -26.36 -8.99
N ILE A 677 19.53 -25.89 -9.61
CA ILE A 677 18.98 -24.55 -9.34
C ILE A 677 18.41 -24.48 -7.92
N ALA A 678 17.58 -25.46 -7.55
CA ALA A 678 16.91 -25.47 -6.26
C ALA A 678 17.86 -25.71 -5.09
N THR A 679 18.79 -26.66 -5.23
CA THR A 679 19.74 -27.04 -4.18
C THR A 679 20.95 -26.11 -4.10
N ASN A 680 20.93 -24.95 -4.78
CA ASN A 680 21.93 -23.92 -4.57
C ASN A 680 21.96 -23.47 -3.09
N SER A 681 23.14 -23.21 -2.54
CA SER A 681 23.33 -22.86 -1.13
C SER A 681 22.73 -21.51 -0.73
N GLY A 682 22.39 -20.63 -1.68
CA GLY A 682 21.62 -19.40 -1.43
C GLY A 682 20.10 -19.59 -1.49
N ARG A 683 19.62 -20.80 -1.81
CA ARG A 683 18.20 -21.14 -1.99
C ARG A 683 17.80 -22.29 -1.07
N LEU A 684 17.26 -23.40 -1.61
CA LEU A 684 16.83 -24.55 -0.81
C LEU A 684 18.00 -25.46 -0.38
N GLY A 685 19.22 -25.23 -0.87
CA GLY A 685 20.40 -25.99 -0.43
C GLY A 685 20.69 -25.86 1.06
N VAL A 686 20.33 -24.72 1.67
CA VAL A 686 20.46 -24.49 3.14
C VAL A 686 19.64 -25.48 3.97
N LEU A 687 18.63 -26.11 3.38
CA LEU A 687 17.75 -27.04 4.07
C LEU A 687 18.46 -28.36 4.41
N GLN A 688 19.63 -28.65 3.82
CA GLN A 688 20.40 -29.87 4.08
C GLN A 688 19.57 -31.14 3.84
N PHE A 689 19.11 -31.33 2.60
CA PHE A 689 18.40 -32.54 2.20
C PHE A 689 19.27 -33.77 2.45
N GLN A 690 18.77 -34.66 3.31
CA GLN A 690 19.57 -35.73 3.92
C GLN A 690 19.48 -37.06 3.18
N ASP A 691 18.46 -37.23 2.34
CA ASP A 691 18.22 -38.47 1.59
C ASP A 691 18.52 -38.30 0.08
N GLY A 692 19.10 -37.18 -0.35
CA GLY A 692 19.69 -36.98 -1.68
C GLY A 692 19.12 -35.84 -2.50
N SER A 693 19.14 -35.99 -3.83
CA SER A 693 18.59 -34.99 -4.77
C SER A 693 17.07 -34.90 -4.66
N ILE A 694 16.52 -33.70 -4.85
CA ILE A 694 15.08 -33.45 -4.70
C ILE A 694 14.30 -33.49 -6.02
N PHE A 695 14.97 -33.35 -7.17
CA PHE A 695 14.38 -33.58 -8.51
C PHE A 695 14.96 -34.84 -9.16
N GLY A 696 14.17 -35.50 -10.01
CA GLY A 696 14.60 -36.71 -10.73
C GLY A 696 13.54 -37.30 -11.66
N SER A 697 12.24 -37.04 -11.40
CA SER A 697 11.14 -37.53 -12.21
C SER A 697 10.77 -36.55 -13.35
N ARG A 698 9.90 -36.97 -14.26
CA ARG A 698 9.25 -36.11 -15.28
C ARG A 698 10.26 -35.28 -16.10
N GLY A 699 11.26 -35.95 -16.67
CA GLY A 699 12.31 -35.30 -17.46
C GLY A 699 13.25 -34.41 -16.62
N GLY A 700 13.34 -34.65 -15.31
CA GLY A 700 14.12 -33.84 -14.37
C GLY A 700 13.39 -32.61 -13.84
N ASN A 701 12.12 -32.41 -14.21
CA ASN A 701 11.29 -31.29 -13.73
C ASN A 701 10.39 -31.66 -12.56
N GLY A 702 10.16 -32.96 -12.32
CA GLY A 702 9.38 -33.44 -11.20
C GLY A 702 10.23 -33.71 -9.95
N LEU A 703 9.61 -33.51 -8.79
CA LEU A 703 10.23 -33.88 -7.52
C LEU A 703 10.30 -35.40 -7.40
N GLU A 704 11.48 -35.89 -7.05
CA GLU A 704 11.74 -37.28 -6.69
C GLU A 704 12.57 -37.31 -5.41
N THR A 705 11.92 -37.37 -4.26
CA THR A 705 12.56 -37.18 -2.95
C THR A 705 11.89 -38.00 -1.85
N SER A 706 12.49 -38.05 -0.66
CA SER A 706 11.91 -38.75 0.50
C SER A 706 10.85 -37.90 1.20
N PRO A 707 9.91 -38.52 1.95
CA PRO A 707 9.03 -37.79 2.87
C PRO A 707 9.75 -36.84 3.83
N ARG A 708 10.92 -37.24 4.37
CA ARG A 708 11.70 -36.40 5.29
C ARG A 708 12.18 -35.12 4.61
N ASP A 709 12.74 -35.25 3.42
CA ASP A 709 13.28 -34.11 2.68
C ASP A 709 12.20 -33.22 2.09
N PHE A 710 11.06 -33.78 1.68
CA PHE A 710 9.93 -32.94 1.28
C PHE A 710 9.35 -32.17 2.48
N ALA A 711 9.29 -32.79 3.65
CA ALA A 711 8.89 -32.11 4.88
C ALA A 711 9.84 -30.95 5.26
N ARG A 712 11.11 -30.95 4.85
CA ARG A 712 12.02 -29.79 5.04
C ARG A 712 11.52 -28.57 4.27
N ILE A 713 11.02 -28.77 3.05
CA ILE A 713 10.43 -27.70 2.22
C ILE A 713 9.13 -27.20 2.87
N GLY A 714 8.28 -28.11 3.36
CA GLY A 714 7.08 -27.73 4.12
C GLY A 714 7.43 -26.94 5.40
N TRP A 715 8.47 -27.35 6.11
CA TRP A 715 8.95 -26.68 7.32
C TRP A 715 9.52 -25.30 7.03
N PHE A 716 10.22 -25.14 5.90
CA PHE A 716 10.68 -23.85 5.41
C PHE A 716 9.52 -22.89 5.11
N TRP A 717 8.44 -23.40 4.50
CA TRP A 717 7.22 -22.63 4.23
C TRP A 717 6.43 -22.28 5.49
N LEU A 718 6.34 -23.22 6.44
CA LEU A 718 5.75 -22.98 7.75
C LEU A 718 6.47 -21.83 8.46
N ASN A 719 7.80 -21.78 8.34
CA ASN A 719 8.67 -20.78 8.96
C ASN A 719 8.94 -19.56 8.09
N GLU A 720 8.11 -19.33 7.08
CA GLU A 720 8.12 -18.11 6.28
C GLU A 720 9.50 -17.76 5.70
N GLY A 721 10.22 -18.79 5.24
CA GLY A 721 11.51 -18.63 4.59
C GLY A 721 12.70 -18.53 5.55
N LYS A 722 12.46 -18.68 6.85
CA LYS A 722 13.52 -18.74 7.87
C LYS A 722 14.05 -20.16 7.99
N TRP A 723 15.37 -20.28 8.09
CA TRP A 723 16.06 -21.54 8.37
C TRP A 723 17.27 -21.30 9.28
N GLN A 724 17.35 -22.02 10.40
CA GLN A 724 18.49 -21.94 11.35
C GLN A 724 18.89 -20.49 11.71
N GLY A 725 17.89 -19.64 11.99
CA GLY A 725 18.12 -18.23 12.36
C GLY A 725 18.31 -17.26 11.19
N GLN A 726 18.50 -17.76 9.97
CA GLN A 726 18.67 -16.93 8.77
C GLN A 726 17.36 -16.78 8.00
N GLN A 727 17.07 -15.58 7.51
CA GLN A 727 15.98 -15.34 6.56
C GLN A 727 16.51 -15.62 5.14
N VAL A 728 16.17 -16.76 4.58
CA VAL A 728 16.71 -17.23 3.29
C VAL A 728 15.88 -16.69 2.12
N LEU A 729 14.56 -16.73 2.26
CA LEU A 729 13.60 -16.12 1.32
C LEU A 729 12.75 -15.11 2.06
N ASN A 730 12.54 -13.91 1.51
CA ASN A 730 11.88 -12.80 2.19
C ASN A 730 10.49 -13.21 2.72
N LYS A 731 10.24 -12.89 3.99
CA LYS A 731 8.98 -13.17 4.70
C LYS A 731 7.75 -12.66 3.93
N SER A 732 7.88 -11.53 3.22
CA SER A 732 6.79 -10.94 2.45
C SER A 732 6.21 -11.89 1.39
N PHE A 733 7.03 -12.77 0.79
CA PHE A 733 6.53 -13.76 -0.17
C PHE A 733 5.53 -14.72 0.48
N PHE A 734 5.75 -15.11 1.73
CA PHE A 734 4.84 -16.00 2.43
C PHE A 734 3.57 -15.25 2.88
N GLN A 735 3.72 -14.02 3.38
CA GLN A 735 2.59 -13.19 3.77
C GLN A 735 1.67 -12.86 2.58
N ASN A 736 2.25 -12.67 1.40
CA ASN A 736 1.50 -12.28 0.20
C ASN A 736 0.99 -13.47 -0.60
N PHE A 737 1.70 -14.60 -0.63
CA PHE A 737 1.41 -15.71 -1.54
C PHE A 737 0.96 -17.01 -0.87
N ARG A 738 0.98 -17.11 0.47
CA ARG A 738 0.39 -18.23 1.22
C ARG A 738 -1.11 -18.03 1.42
N LYS A 739 -1.83 -17.81 0.33
CA LYS A 739 -3.30 -17.68 0.26
C LYS A 739 -3.81 -18.01 -1.14
N ALA A 740 -5.11 -18.22 -1.29
CA ALA A 740 -5.71 -18.36 -2.61
C ALA A 740 -5.54 -17.05 -3.41
N HIS A 741 -5.13 -17.17 -4.67
CA HIS A 741 -4.97 -16.05 -5.62
C HIS A 741 -5.89 -16.18 -6.84
N VAL A 742 -6.53 -17.32 -7.00
CA VAL A 742 -7.49 -17.55 -8.08
C VAL A 742 -8.87 -17.16 -7.55
N ALA A 743 -9.51 -16.19 -8.19
CA ALA A 743 -10.84 -15.72 -7.80
C ALA A 743 -11.87 -16.87 -7.83
N GLY A 744 -12.75 -16.95 -6.82
CA GLY A 744 -13.74 -18.02 -6.68
C GLY A 744 -14.77 -18.08 -7.81
N ASN A 745 -15.02 -16.96 -8.47
CA ASN A 745 -15.94 -16.82 -9.60
C ASN A 745 -15.23 -16.92 -10.98
N LEU A 746 -13.93 -17.22 -11.02
CA LEU A 746 -13.21 -17.31 -12.29
C LEU A 746 -13.78 -18.47 -13.14
N PRO A 747 -14.18 -18.23 -14.40
CA PRO A 747 -14.72 -19.28 -15.25
C PRO A 747 -13.73 -20.42 -15.47
N ARG A 748 -14.24 -21.63 -15.65
CA ARG A 748 -13.43 -22.76 -16.13
C ARG A 748 -13.21 -22.63 -17.64
N THR A 749 -12.08 -23.14 -18.11
CA THR A 749 -11.83 -23.28 -19.55
C THR A 749 -12.95 -24.08 -20.25
N GLY A 750 -13.40 -23.59 -21.40
CA GLY A 750 -14.43 -24.18 -22.25
C GLY A 750 -13.89 -24.84 -23.52
N GLY A 751 -12.63 -24.60 -23.90
CA GLY A 751 -12.08 -25.14 -25.15
C GLY A 751 -10.56 -25.32 -25.17
N THR A 752 -10.10 -26.16 -26.10
CA THR A 752 -8.66 -26.32 -26.41
C THR A 752 -8.22 -25.32 -27.46
N ASP A 753 -6.97 -24.90 -27.38
CA ASP A 753 -6.34 -24.13 -28.46
C ASP A 753 -6.09 -25.04 -29.67
N SER A 754 -6.49 -24.61 -30.87
CA SER A 754 -6.27 -25.37 -32.11
C SER A 754 -4.80 -25.51 -32.48
N ARG A 755 -3.92 -24.65 -31.94
CA ARG A 755 -2.47 -24.71 -32.16
C ARG A 755 -1.79 -25.88 -31.43
N GLY A 756 -2.44 -26.46 -30.42
CA GLY A 756 -1.85 -27.52 -29.59
C GLY A 756 -0.58 -27.07 -28.86
N ASP A 757 0.31 -28.03 -28.54
CA ASP A 757 1.64 -27.74 -27.96
C ASP A 757 2.63 -27.28 -29.04
N TYR A 758 2.38 -26.11 -29.62
CA TYR A 758 3.17 -25.58 -30.74
C TYR A 758 4.63 -25.24 -30.37
N LEU A 759 4.95 -25.17 -29.08
CA LEU A 759 6.34 -25.04 -28.60
C LEU A 759 7.05 -26.39 -28.49
N GLY A 760 6.33 -27.52 -28.57
CA GLY A 760 6.88 -28.86 -28.43
C GLY A 760 7.54 -29.13 -27.08
N ILE A 761 7.08 -28.45 -26.02
CA ILE A 761 7.69 -28.53 -24.68
C ILE A 761 7.27 -29.77 -23.89
N GLY A 762 6.16 -30.40 -24.29
CA GLY A 762 5.57 -31.54 -23.62
C GLY A 762 4.84 -31.16 -22.33
N THR A 763 4.55 -32.18 -21.53
CA THR A 763 3.75 -32.06 -20.31
C THR A 763 4.58 -32.39 -19.08
N HIS A 764 4.24 -31.77 -17.95
CA HIS A 764 4.69 -32.18 -16.62
C HIS A 764 4.10 -33.54 -16.18
N GLY A 765 3.44 -34.27 -17.07
CA GLY A 765 2.97 -35.65 -16.91
C GLY A 765 1.45 -35.82 -16.80
N GLY A 766 0.68 -34.78 -17.13
CA GLY A 766 -0.79 -34.80 -17.14
C GLY A 766 -1.37 -34.04 -18.34
N GLY A 767 -2.68 -33.77 -18.29
CA GLY A 767 -3.41 -33.07 -19.35
C GLY A 767 -3.39 -31.54 -19.23
N THR A 768 -4.13 -30.88 -20.11
CA THR A 768 -4.30 -29.42 -20.14
C THR A 768 -5.41 -28.89 -19.21
N ASP A 769 -6.25 -29.78 -18.68
CA ASP A 769 -7.31 -29.45 -17.71
C ASP A 769 -7.71 -30.72 -16.95
N GLN A 770 -7.17 -30.91 -15.74
CA GLN A 770 -7.33 -32.17 -14.99
C GLN A 770 -8.40 -32.11 -13.90
N THR A 771 -8.78 -30.92 -13.44
CA THR A 771 -9.78 -30.76 -12.38
C THR A 771 -10.46 -29.41 -12.44
N HIS A 772 -11.75 -29.40 -12.12
CA HIS A 772 -12.55 -28.19 -11.94
C HIS A 772 -12.36 -27.54 -10.57
N ILE A 773 -11.74 -28.26 -9.63
CA ILE A 773 -11.50 -27.80 -8.28
C ILE A 773 -10.28 -26.85 -8.32
N GLY A 774 -10.39 -25.64 -7.78
CA GLY A 774 -9.29 -24.66 -7.81
C GLY A 774 -9.67 -23.21 -7.52
N PRO A 775 -10.61 -22.62 -8.28
CA PRO A 775 -11.08 -21.26 -8.03
C PRO A 775 -11.48 -21.03 -6.56
N GLY A 776 -11.00 -19.94 -5.98
CA GLY A 776 -11.25 -19.56 -4.57
C GLY A 776 -10.35 -20.23 -3.54
N ILE A 777 -9.65 -21.31 -3.91
CA ILE A 777 -8.87 -22.13 -2.97
C ILE A 777 -7.45 -22.45 -3.43
N TYR A 778 -7.05 -21.99 -4.62
CA TYR A 778 -5.73 -22.24 -5.19
C TYR A 778 -4.93 -20.95 -5.37
N GLY A 779 -3.61 -21.04 -5.21
CA GLY A 779 -2.70 -19.92 -5.47
C GLY A 779 -1.25 -20.36 -5.49
N TYR A 780 -0.46 -19.88 -6.45
CA TYR A 780 0.98 -20.13 -6.56
C TYR A 780 1.37 -21.59 -6.35
N ASN A 781 0.62 -22.47 -6.99
CA ASN A 781 0.74 -23.92 -6.96
C ASN A 781 0.37 -24.66 -5.67
N TRP A 782 -0.21 -23.96 -4.69
CA TRP A 782 -0.72 -24.52 -3.43
C TRP A 782 -2.26 -24.55 -3.38
N TRP A 783 -2.79 -25.47 -2.58
CA TRP A 783 -4.19 -25.53 -2.17
C TRP A 783 -4.35 -24.98 -0.75
N PHE A 784 -5.36 -24.17 -0.48
CA PHE A 784 -5.58 -23.48 0.80
C PHE A 784 -6.92 -23.83 1.43
N ASN A 785 -7.09 -23.52 2.73
CA ASN A 785 -8.32 -23.76 3.49
C ASN A 785 -9.06 -22.48 3.94
N PRO A 786 -9.33 -21.52 3.05
CA PRO A 786 -9.91 -20.23 3.44
C PRO A 786 -11.25 -20.45 4.16
N GLY A 787 -11.38 -19.92 5.37
CA GLY A 787 -12.59 -20.06 6.19
C GLY A 787 -13.00 -21.52 6.47
N GLN A 788 -12.06 -22.47 6.42
CA GLN A 788 -12.32 -23.91 6.57
C GLN A 788 -13.24 -24.50 5.48
N SER A 789 -13.30 -23.86 4.31
CA SER A 789 -14.17 -24.27 3.20
C SER A 789 -13.74 -25.56 2.51
N VAL A 790 -12.47 -25.96 2.63
CA VAL A 790 -11.91 -27.14 1.93
C VAL A 790 -11.79 -28.33 2.87
N TRP A 791 -11.14 -28.13 4.00
CA TRP A 791 -10.92 -29.13 5.04
C TRP A 791 -11.58 -28.62 6.34
N PRO A 792 -12.88 -28.90 6.58
CA PRO A 792 -13.67 -28.20 7.60
C PRO A 792 -13.24 -28.44 9.05
N ASP A 793 -12.51 -29.52 9.30
CA ASP A 793 -12.00 -29.90 10.61
C ASP A 793 -10.48 -29.68 10.74
N ALA A 794 -9.84 -29.14 9.70
CA ALA A 794 -8.47 -28.63 9.77
C ALA A 794 -8.50 -27.14 10.10
N PRO A 795 -7.43 -26.58 10.69
CA PRO A 795 -7.31 -25.14 10.87
C PRO A 795 -7.43 -24.37 9.55
N PRO A 796 -7.96 -23.12 9.58
CA PRO A 796 -8.15 -22.30 8.39
C PRO A 796 -6.83 -21.91 7.70
N ASP A 797 -5.72 -21.92 8.44
CA ASP A 797 -4.38 -21.64 7.91
C ASP A 797 -3.67 -22.87 7.33
N ALA A 798 -4.35 -24.03 7.28
CA ALA A 798 -3.83 -25.22 6.62
C ALA A 798 -3.71 -25.01 5.10
N PHE A 799 -2.66 -25.56 4.52
CA PHE A 799 -2.44 -25.57 3.07
C PHE A 799 -1.69 -26.83 2.63
N GLN A 800 -1.88 -27.22 1.36
CA GLN A 800 -1.40 -28.49 0.83
C GLN A 800 -0.72 -28.38 -0.53
N ALA A 801 0.36 -29.15 -0.69
CA ALA A 801 0.79 -29.66 -1.97
C ALA A 801 0.07 -31.01 -2.20
N ASN A 802 -0.72 -31.13 -3.27
CA ASN A 802 -1.54 -32.32 -3.52
C ASN A 802 -1.24 -32.95 -4.90
N GLY A 803 -0.94 -34.25 -4.89
CA GLY A 803 -0.48 -35.06 -6.02
C GLY A 803 -1.39 -36.25 -6.32
N HIS A 804 -1.47 -36.60 -7.61
CA HIS A 804 -2.12 -37.76 -8.23
C HIS A 804 -3.19 -38.47 -7.38
N TRP A 805 -4.41 -37.92 -7.38
CA TRP A 805 -5.57 -38.48 -6.66
C TRP A 805 -5.34 -38.63 -5.15
N SER A 806 -4.74 -37.61 -4.53
CA SER A 806 -4.48 -37.56 -3.08
C SER A 806 -3.53 -38.65 -2.59
N LYS A 807 -2.57 -39.04 -3.42
CA LYS A 807 -1.62 -40.10 -3.08
C LYS A 807 -0.28 -39.59 -2.60
N GLU A 808 0.18 -38.48 -3.14
CA GLU A 808 1.44 -37.84 -2.75
C GLU A 808 1.11 -36.46 -2.22
N VAL A 809 1.04 -36.28 -0.91
CA VAL A 809 0.56 -35.04 -0.29
C VAL A 809 1.52 -34.56 0.77
N MET A 810 1.75 -33.25 0.78
CA MET A 810 2.33 -32.54 1.90
C MET A 810 1.34 -31.52 2.44
N THR A 811 0.99 -31.64 3.71
CA THR A 811 0.13 -30.68 4.43
C THR A 811 0.98 -29.87 5.39
N VAL A 812 0.79 -28.56 5.39
CA VAL A 812 1.40 -27.64 6.34
C VAL A 812 0.29 -26.98 7.15
N ILE A 813 0.41 -26.99 8.48
CA ILE A 813 -0.58 -26.43 9.40
C ILE A 813 0.16 -25.51 10.39
N PRO A 814 0.27 -24.20 10.07
CA PRO A 814 1.08 -23.26 10.86
C PRO A 814 0.60 -23.12 12.31
N SER A 815 -0.71 -23.04 12.54
CA SER A 815 -1.35 -22.95 13.86
C SER A 815 -1.02 -24.14 14.76
N LEU A 816 -0.82 -25.32 14.17
CA LEU A 816 -0.36 -26.52 14.87
C LEU A 816 1.16 -26.69 14.87
N ASN A 817 1.93 -25.77 14.26
CA ASN A 817 3.37 -25.90 14.05
C ASN A 817 3.76 -27.28 13.48
N MET A 818 3.01 -27.74 12.48
CA MET A 818 3.02 -29.11 11.96
C MET A 818 3.22 -29.16 10.45
N VAL A 819 4.00 -30.13 9.99
CA VAL A 819 4.13 -30.52 8.58
C VAL A 819 3.97 -32.02 8.47
N VAL A 820 3.14 -32.48 7.55
CA VAL A 820 2.97 -33.90 7.24
C VAL A 820 3.31 -34.11 5.78
N ALA A 821 4.20 -35.04 5.47
CA ALA A 821 4.53 -35.42 4.10
C ALA A 821 4.41 -36.94 3.97
N ALA A 822 3.57 -37.41 3.04
CA ALA A 822 3.38 -38.83 2.83
C ALA A 822 3.00 -39.20 1.40
N ARG A 823 3.47 -40.38 0.99
CA ARG A 823 3.06 -41.09 -0.22
C ARG A 823 2.25 -42.32 0.22
N GLY A 824 0.92 -42.22 0.12
CA GLY A 824 -0.07 -43.16 0.65
C GLY A 824 -1.48 -42.70 0.30
N SER A 825 -2.54 -43.41 0.69
CA SER A 825 -3.91 -43.05 0.35
C SER A 825 -4.50 -42.04 1.33
N TRP A 826 -4.47 -40.74 1.01
CA TRP A 826 -5.08 -39.73 1.89
C TRP A 826 -6.60 -39.73 1.86
N GLY A 827 -7.23 -40.39 0.88
CA GLY A 827 -8.67 -40.39 0.67
C GLY A 827 -9.12 -39.35 -0.37
N ALA A 828 -10.39 -39.42 -0.76
CA ALA A 828 -10.95 -38.54 -1.79
C ALA A 828 -10.80 -37.07 -1.40
N PHE A 829 -10.33 -36.24 -2.35
CA PHE A 829 -10.28 -34.79 -2.20
C PHE A 829 -11.62 -34.19 -2.63
N GLU A 830 -12.49 -33.96 -1.66
CA GLU A 830 -13.81 -33.38 -1.84
C GLU A 830 -13.95 -32.17 -0.90
N PRO A 831 -13.63 -30.96 -1.38
CA PRO A 831 -13.70 -29.73 -0.58
C PRO A 831 -15.05 -29.58 0.13
N GLY A 832 -15.02 -29.25 1.41
CA GLY A 832 -16.22 -28.99 2.22
C GLY A 832 -16.98 -30.23 2.70
N ASN A 833 -16.78 -31.39 2.07
CA ASN A 833 -17.45 -32.63 2.49
C ASN A 833 -16.75 -33.24 3.72
N ARG A 834 -17.23 -32.95 4.93
CA ARG A 834 -16.66 -33.48 6.18
C ARG A 834 -16.45 -34.99 6.16
N SER A 835 -17.32 -35.75 5.52
CA SER A 835 -17.26 -37.23 5.48
C SER A 835 -16.21 -37.78 4.50
N ALA A 836 -15.63 -36.94 3.64
CA ALA A 836 -14.61 -37.38 2.69
C ALA A 836 -13.36 -37.89 3.41
N GLY A 837 -12.74 -38.94 2.86
CA GLY A 837 -11.61 -39.61 3.51
C GLY A 837 -10.44 -38.69 3.85
N MET A 838 -10.11 -37.73 2.98
CA MET A 838 -9.08 -36.73 3.27
C MET A 838 -9.44 -35.85 4.47
N ASN A 839 -10.69 -35.40 4.55
CA ASN A 839 -11.15 -34.53 5.62
C ASN A 839 -11.17 -35.26 6.96
N GLN A 840 -11.59 -36.53 6.96
CA GLN A 840 -11.52 -37.40 8.14
C GLN A 840 -10.08 -37.63 8.60
N ASN A 841 -9.13 -37.79 7.67
CA ASN A 841 -7.71 -37.95 8.02
C ASN A 841 -7.12 -36.64 8.57
N LEU A 842 -7.38 -35.49 7.95
CA LEU A 842 -6.89 -34.21 8.45
C LEU A 842 -7.47 -33.84 9.82
N LYS A 843 -8.72 -34.21 10.08
CA LYS A 843 -9.35 -34.08 11.41
C LYS A 843 -8.53 -34.78 12.50
N LEU A 844 -7.99 -35.97 12.23
CA LEU A 844 -7.17 -36.70 13.20
C LEU A 844 -5.91 -35.91 13.60
N LEU A 845 -5.31 -35.16 12.68
CA LEU A 845 -4.15 -34.31 12.97
C LEU A 845 -4.51 -33.16 13.90
N SER A 846 -5.63 -32.47 13.64
CA SER A 846 -6.15 -31.40 14.50
C SER A 846 -6.48 -31.91 15.89
N GLU A 847 -7.12 -33.07 15.98
CA GLU A 847 -7.54 -33.64 17.26
C GLU A 847 -6.38 -34.25 18.06
N ALA A 848 -5.29 -34.65 17.41
CA ALA A 848 -4.13 -35.20 18.09
C ALA A 848 -3.39 -34.12 18.89
N CYS A 849 -3.27 -32.92 18.32
CA CYS A 849 -2.43 -31.84 18.81
C CYS A 849 -3.22 -30.52 18.85
N PRO A 850 -4.32 -30.45 19.63
CA PRO A 850 -5.25 -29.31 19.62
C PRO A 850 -4.63 -27.99 20.12
#